data_AF-A0A2H9Q2G0-F1
#
_entry.id   AF-A0A2H9Q2G0-F1
#
_cell.length_a   1.000
_cell.length_b   1.000
_cell.length_c   1.000
_cell.angle_alpha   90.00
_cell.angle_beta   90.00
_cell.angle_gamma   90.00
#
_symmetry.space_group_name_H-M   'P 1'
#
loop_
_entity.id
_entity.type
_entity.pdbx_description
1 polymer ?
#
loop_
_entity_poly.entity_id
_entity_poly.type
_entity_poly.pdbx_seq_one_letter_code
_entity_poly.pdbx_strand_id
1 'polypeptide(L)'
;DYDGRPIFGITCRDAVKDLKEIDDRIEIIPAHCLLPNEKIICNPEQKAISDVKIGDKVLTHSGIYKKVIKNYSRDFNGKAYRIKPYYFRDGLRVTGEHPFLAIKTVKDCQYIGGLCKPNSIAKGKHECKEKHYENYKPNWISAENLEVNDILLYPRPKETGDTNQIKISEIIGNSNYRFSDDFIVPNIGRQDNKIKNIINITPEFCRLMGYYLAEGCIVKKSNQIQFSFAFHEKEYINDVIYLMENYFGLKIGKIRERNGYELHYYSKALVDLFSKLFYDQSGQLRAHSKRLPDWALYLPLDKQVEVFKGWWMGDAGVTVSETLSSQFKLICLRLGIIPSIQIQSKDYFNNRGTKIGDRTIISYHDIFTFHNLSFYEDKFNLLEDSIFKRFKTKLQRKHGWMDRDYVYIPIKEIEIFDYKGPVYNLEVEDDHSYVTSSATVHNCMTPWFGLFGSKSGFDSLKECFGEQLDKIHAIESGMSADPSMLWRFEEVANGKVRVVSFSDAHSFWPWRIGREATIFDIEELSYDNIIKAIRTGQGLKGTIETPPEYGRYHWDGHRNCNFSCGPEETKKLNRICPKCGGKLIIGVEYRVEELAKKNKGFTPKNSVQFRKLLPLHELLVLHTGSGIASKGNWEMYNSLIEKFGNEFNILLRVNKEDLISKEVKLKLIDLIIRNREGKIKIKPGYDGEYGVAMLEEQKKLF
;
A
#
# COMPACT_ATOMS: atom_id res chain seq x y z
N ASP A 1 16.89 -5.22 5.86
CA ASP A 1 15.93 -4.84 6.92
C ASP A 1 15.75 -3.33 6.95
N TYR A 2 14.68 -2.84 6.30
CA TYR A 2 14.49 -1.42 6.02
C TYR A 2 13.24 -0.82 6.69
N ASP A 3 12.37 -1.61 7.36
CA ASP A 3 11.09 -1.11 7.87
C ASP A 3 11.01 -0.85 9.38
N GLY A 4 12.00 -1.28 10.16
CA GLY A 4 12.06 -1.01 11.60
C GLY A 4 10.90 -1.59 12.42
N ARG A 5 10.24 -2.68 11.99
CA ARG A 5 9.22 -3.38 12.80
C ARG A 5 9.85 -4.40 13.77
N PRO A 6 9.31 -4.58 14.99
CA PRO A 6 9.89 -5.50 15.97
C PRO A 6 9.47 -6.92 15.62
N ILE A 7 10.43 -7.77 15.29
CA ILE A 7 10.20 -9.22 15.13
C ILE A 7 10.60 -9.86 16.45
N PHE A 8 9.65 -10.03 17.37
CA PHE A 8 9.88 -10.56 18.71
C PHE A 8 10.23 -12.07 18.74
N GLY A 9 10.27 -12.75 17.59
CA GLY A 9 10.51 -14.19 17.52
C GLY A 9 9.40 -15.06 18.13
N ILE A 10 8.33 -14.43 18.66
CA ILE A 10 7.11 -15.07 19.17
C ILE A 10 5.99 -14.88 18.17
N THR A 11 5.07 -15.84 18.06
CA THR A 11 3.92 -15.67 17.17
C THR A 11 2.98 -14.61 17.74
N CYS A 12 2.20 -13.90 16.90
CA CYS A 12 1.19 -12.97 17.40
C CYS A 12 0.18 -13.65 18.34
N ARG A 13 -0.07 -14.95 18.15
CA ARG A 13 -0.95 -15.73 19.03
C ARG A 13 -0.33 -15.87 20.43
N ASP A 14 0.96 -16.20 20.48
CA ASP A 14 1.69 -16.35 21.75
C ASP A 14 1.85 -14.98 22.42
N ALA A 15 2.19 -13.93 21.67
CA ALA A 15 2.25 -12.57 22.19
C ALA A 15 0.90 -12.11 22.78
N VAL A 16 -0.22 -12.37 22.10
CA VAL A 16 -1.57 -12.07 22.61
C VAL A 16 -1.87 -12.89 23.86
N LYS A 17 -1.49 -14.17 23.89
CA LYS A 17 -1.68 -15.05 25.04
C LYS A 17 -0.89 -14.54 26.24
N ASP A 18 0.40 -14.24 26.04
CA ASP A 18 1.30 -13.74 27.08
C ASP A 18 0.81 -12.37 27.59
N LEU A 19 0.37 -11.47 26.71
CA LEU A 19 -0.23 -10.20 27.10
C LEU A 19 -1.52 -10.39 27.90
N LYS A 20 -2.37 -11.36 27.55
CA LYS A 20 -3.59 -11.67 28.30
C LYS A 20 -3.32 -12.38 29.62
N GLU A 21 -2.22 -13.12 29.74
CA GLU A 21 -1.75 -13.69 31.02
C GLU A 21 -1.25 -12.61 31.98
N ILE A 22 -0.81 -11.45 31.47
CA ILE A 22 -0.43 -10.30 32.31
C ILE A 22 -1.66 -9.61 32.90
N ASP A 23 -2.68 -9.31 32.08
CA ASP A 23 -3.92 -8.69 32.55
C ASP A 23 -5.06 -8.84 31.52
N ASP A 24 -6.21 -9.35 31.95
CA ASP A 24 -7.37 -9.57 31.09
C ASP A 24 -7.91 -8.28 30.43
N ARG A 25 -7.64 -7.11 31.03
CA ARG A 25 -8.07 -5.79 30.54
C ARG A 25 -7.24 -5.26 29.37
N ILE A 26 -6.15 -5.93 28.99
CA ILE A 26 -5.32 -5.51 27.85
C ILE A 26 -6.13 -5.66 26.56
N GLU A 27 -6.57 -4.54 25.99
CA GLU A 27 -7.24 -4.52 24.70
C GLU A 27 -6.22 -4.48 23.56
N ILE A 28 -6.36 -5.42 22.63
CA ILE A 28 -5.53 -5.51 21.43
C ILE A 28 -6.42 -5.06 20.28
N ILE A 29 -6.18 -3.86 19.75
CA ILE A 29 -6.98 -3.27 18.67
C ILE A 29 -6.29 -3.55 17.33
N PRO A 30 -6.84 -4.40 16.44
CA PRO A 30 -6.31 -4.55 15.08
C PRO A 30 -6.74 -3.35 14.22
N ALA A 31 -5.76 -2.70 13.59
CA ALA A 31 -5.92 -1.48 12.82
C ALA A 31 -6.46 -1.70 11.38
N HIS A 32 -7.04 -0.62 10.83
CA HIS A 32 -7.36 -0.39 9.40
C HIS A 32 -8.21 -1.47 8.73
N CYS A 33 -9.46 -1.20 8.36
CA CYS A 33 -10.31 -2.23 7.74
C CYS A 33 -11.20 -1.72 6.58
N LEU A 34 -11.51 -2.61 5.64
CA LEU A 34 -12.48 -2.42 4.56
C LEU A 34 -13.83 -3.03 4.97
N LEU A 35 -14.90 -2.57 4.33
CA LEU A 35 -16.21 -3.19 4.47
C LEU A 35 -16.26 -4.56 3.74
N PRO A 36 -17.14 -5.49 4.15
CA PRO A 36 -17.10 -6.90 3.74
C PRO A 36 -17.16 -7.14 2.23
N ASN A 37 -17.96 -6.32 1.53
CA ASN A 37 -18.25 -6.48 0.11
C ASN A 37 -17.22 -5.79 -0.80
N GLU A 38 -16.20 -5.12 -0.23
CA GLU A 38 -15.18 -4.46 -1.03
C GLU A 38 -14.36 -5.48 -1.81
N LYS A 39 -14.18 -5.21 -3.10
CA LYS A 39 -13.65 -6.19 -4.04
C LYS A 39 -12.14 -6.04 -4.19
N ILE A 40 -11.39 -7.09 -3.83
CA ILE A 40 -9.93 -7.16 -3.93
C ILE A 40 -9.53 -7.78 -5.27
N ILE A 41 -8.61 -7.14 -5.98
CA ILE A 41 -8.06 -7.63 -7.25
C ILE A 41 -7.22 -8.87 -6.98
N CYS A 42 -7.87 -10.05 -7.02
CA CYS A 42 -7.20 -11.33 -6.89
C CYS A 42 -7.03 -11.99 -8.27
N ASN A 43 -6.13 -12.96 -8.34
CA ASN A 43 -5.95 -13.84 -9.49
C ASN A 43 -6.30 -15.28 -9.04
N PRO A 44 -7.27 -15.98 -9.67
CA PRO A 44 -7.86 -15.76 -11.01
C PRO A 44 -8.97 -14.71 -11.13
N GLU A 45 -9.68 -14.45 -10.05
CA GLU A 45 -10.91 -13.66 -10.08
C GLU A 45 -10.97 -12.70 -8.91
N GLN A 46 -11.66 -11.58 -9.09
CA GLN A 46 -11.86 -10.61 -8.03
C GLN A 46 -12.77 -11.20 -6.95
N LYS A 47 -12.42 -11.00 -5.67
CA LYS A 47 -13.18 -11.53 -4.53
C LYS A 47 -13.60 -10.40 -3.61
N ALA A 48 -14.75 -10.55 -2.94
CA ALA A 48 -15.04 -9.70 -1.78
C ALA A 48 -13.97 -9.96 -0.71
N ILE A 49 -13.56 -8.93 0.03
CA ILE A 49 -12.50 -9.07 1.05
C ILE A 49 -12.88 -10.12 2.11
N SER A 50 -14.18 -10.28 2.40
CA SER A 50 -14.69 -11.33 3.28
C SER A 50 -14.43 -12.75 2.76
N ASP A 51 -14.29 -12.92 1.45
CA ASP A 51 -14.18 -14.21 0.77
C ASP A 51 -12.74 -14.54 0.34
N VAL A 52 -11.81 -13.60 0.51
CA VAL A 52 -10.38 -13.82 0.27
C VAL A 52 -9.84 -14.82 1.28
N LYS A 53 -9.07 -15.80 0.81
CA LYS A 53 -8.50 -16.88 1.64
C LYS A 53 -6.98 -16.79 1.69
N ILE A 54 -6.40 -17.33 2.76
CA ILE A 54 -4.94 -17.51 2.85
C ILE A 54 -4.46 -18.34 1.65
N GLY A 55 -3.41 -17.86 0.99
CA GLY A 55 -2.86 -18.44 -0.24
C GLY A 55 -3.42 -17.84 -1.54
N ASP A 56 -4.53 -17.09 -1.48
CA ASP A 56 -5.00 -16.31 -2.63
C ASP A 56 -3.94 -15.29 -3.04
N LYS A 57 -3.81 -15.04 -4.33
CA LYS A 57 -2.89 -14.02 -4.87
C LYS A 57 -3.64 -12.71 -5.10
N VAL A 58 -3.14 -11.62 -4.53
CA VAL A 58 -3.70 -10.26 -4.66
C VAL A 58 -2.70 -9.32 -5.32
N LEU A 59 -3.19 -8.43 -6.17
CA LEU A 59 -2.36 -7.39 -6.78
C LEU A 59 -1.97 -6.37 -5.71
N THR A 60 -0.70 -5.97 -5.66
CA THR A 60 -0.16 -5.02 -4.67
C THR A 60 0.22 -3.69 -5.30
N HIS A 61 0.65 -2.71 -4.48
CA HIS A 61 1.12 -1.42 -4.97
C HIS A 61 2.29 -1.52 -5.97
N SER A 62 3.08 -2.60 -5.93
CA SER A 62 4.20 -2.81 -6.85
C SER A 62 3.76 -3.18 -8.27
N GLY A 63 2.48 -3.53 -8.46
CA GLY A 63 1.92 -4.01 -9.73
C GLY A 63 2.18 -5.50 -9.98
N ILE A 64 2.50 -6.26 -8.92
CA ILE A 64 2.80 -7.70 -8.93
C ILE A 64 1.79 -8.40 -8.01
N TYR A 65 1.46 -9.66 -8.30
CA TYR A 65 0.59 -10.47 -7.45
C TYR A 65 1.39 -11.14 -6.34
N LYS A 66 0.91 -11.01 -5.10
CA LYS A 66 1.52 -11.58 -3.89
C LYS A 66 0.50 -12.40 -3.10
N LYS A 67 0.95 -13.41 -2.37
CA LYS A 67 0.06 -14.26 -1.58
C LYS A 67 -0.44 -13.54 -0.33
N VAL A 68 -1.71 -13.77 -0.04
CA VAL A 68 -2.30 -13.46 1.26
C VAL A 68 -1.80 -14.48 2.28
N ILE A 69 -1.15 -13.99 3.33
CA ILE A 69 -0.60 -14.86 4.41
C ILE A 69 -1.52 -14.89 5.63
N LYS A 70 -2.40 -13.90 5.79
CA LYS A 70 -3.37 -13.86 6.90
C LYS A 70 -4.59 -13.01 6.56
N ASN A 71 -5.72 -13.39 7.15
CA ASN A 71 -6.96 -12.62 7.10
C ASN A 71 -7.28 -12.09 8.50
N TYR A 72 -7.85 -10.90 8.56
CA TYR A 72 -8.34 -10.29 9.78
C TYR A 72 -9.80 -9.89 9.60
N SER A 73 -10.59 -10.08 10.65
CA SER A 73 -11.94 -9.54 10.76
C SER A 73 -12.20 -9.07 12.18
N ARG A 74 -13.04 -8.05 12.32
CA ARG A 74 -13.56 -7.56 13.60
C ARG A 74 -14.88 -6.83 13.40
N ASP A 75 -15.65 -6.68 14.45
CA ASP A 75 -16.78 -5.75 14.44
C ASP A 75 -16.30 -4.30 14.54
N PHE A 76 -17.00 -3.41 13.84
CA PHE A 76 -16.77 -1.97 13.86
C PHE A 76 -18.09 -1.25 14.08
N ASN A 77 -18.04 -0.18 14.87
CA ASN A 77 -19.15 0.73 15.09
C ASN A 77 -18.61 2.16 15.12
N GLY A 78 -18.82 2.92 14.05
CA GLY A 78 -18.28 4.28 13.93
C GLY A 78 -18.45 4.87 12.54
N LYS A 79 -17.70 5.94 12.27
CA LYS A 79 -17.69 6.61 10.97
C LYS A 79 -16.87 5.80 9.95
N ALA A 80 -17.48 5.53 8.81
CA ALA A 80 -16.83 4.97 7.63
C ALA A 80 -16.80 6.01 6.50
N TYR A 81 -15.85 5.82 5.58
CA TYR A 81 -15.56 6.74 4.49
C TYR A 81 -15.71 6.02 3.16
N ARG A 82 -16.31 6.69 2.17
CA ARG A 82 -16.31 6.24 0.78
C ARG A 82 -15.50 7.22 -0.07
N ILE A 83 -14.34 6.78 -0.52
CA ILE A 83 -13.43 7.59 -1.34
C ILE A 83 -13.69 7.31 -2.81
N LYS A 84 -14.16 8.30 -3.58
CA LYS A 84 -14.54 8.15 -5.00
C LYS A 84 -13.60 8.94 -5.93
N PRO A 85 -12.69 8.27 -6.67
CA PRO A 85 -11.88 8.91 -7.70
C PRO A 85 -12.65 9.13 -9.03
N TYR A 86 -12.15 10.00 -9.90
CA TYR A 86 -12.84 10.41 -11.14
C TYR A 86 -13.22 9.26 -12.10
N TYR A 87 -12.30 8.32 -12.33
CA TYR A 87 -12.50 7.22 -13.28
C TYR A 87 -13.14 5.98 -12.64
N PHE A 88 -12.87 5.72 -11.36
CA PHE A 88 -13.41 4.57 -10.63
C PHE A 88 -14.50 5.03 -9.65
N ARG A 89 -15.66 5.36 -10.24
CA ARG A 89 -16.73 6.13 -9.56
C ARG A 89 -17.44 5.38 -8.43
N ASP A 90 -17.34 4.06 -8.38
CA ASP A 90 -17.93 3.29 -7.28
C ASP A 90 -17.23 3.58 -5.95
N GLY A 91 -15.94 3.95 -6.01
CA GLY A 91 -15.14 4.30 -4.84
C GLY A 91 -14.77 3.08 -3.99
N LEU A 92 -14.18 3.34 -2.83
CA LEU A 92 -13.79 2.33 -1.84
C LEU A 92 -14.34 2.72 -0.47
N ARG A 93 -15.04 1.80 0.22
CA ARG A 93 -15.57 2.00 1.57
C ARG A 93 -14.64 1.40 2.64
N VAL A 94 -14.26 2.22 3.61
CA VAL A 94 -13.23 1.89 4.62
C VAL A 94 -13.52 2.55 5.96
N THR A 95 -12.84 2.09 7.01
CA THR A 95 -12.69 2.83 8.26
C THR A 95 -11.79 4.07 8.08
N GLY A 96 -11.96 5.09 8.93
CA GLY A 96 -11.29 6.39 8.78
C GLY A 96 -9.76 6.32 8.81
N GLU A 97 -9.22 5.41 9.59
CA GLU A 97 -7.78 5.23 9.74
C GLU A 97 -7.13 4.54 8.53
N HIS A 98 -7.88 3.93 7.61
CA HIS A 98 -7.32 3.01 6.60
C HIS A 98 -6.39 3.73 5.60
N PRO A 99 -5.13 3.29 5.39
CA PRO A 99 -4.16 4.05 4.58
C PRO A 99 -4.32 3.78 3.08
N PHE A 100 -4.37 4.85 2.30
CA PHE A 100 -4.35 4.85 0.84
C PHE A 100 -2.99 5.25 0.34
N LEU A 101 -2.52 4.63 -0.74
CA LEU A 101 -1.37 5.15 -1.47
C LEU A 101 -1.82 6.40 -2.24
N ALA A 102 -1.43 7.57 -1.74
CA ALA A 102 -1.94 8.84 -2.21
C ALA A 102 -0.89 9.96 -2.19
N ILE A 103 -1.20 11.06 -2.87
CA ILE A 103 -0.40 12.28 -2.90
C ILE A 103 -1.28 13.45 -2.44
N LYS A 104 -0.79 14.22 -1.47
CA LYS A 104 -1.33 15.54 -1.14
C LYS A 104 -1.00 16.56 -2.22
N THR A 105 -2.02 17.25 -2.71
CA THR A 105 -1.86 18.17 -3.85
C THR A 105 -2.01 19.63 -3.50
N VAL A 106 -1.51 20.50 -4.40
CA VAL A 106 -1.85 21.92 -4.40
C VAL A 106 -3.16 22.08 -5.17
N LYS A 107 -4.26 22.26 -4.43
CA LYS A 107 -5.64 22.24 -4.98
C LYS A 107 -6.00 23.51 -5.74
N ASP A 108 -5.52 24.65 -5.25
CA ASP A 108 -5.81 25.98 -5.80
C ASP A 108 -4.56 26.63 -6.37
N CYS A 109 -3.94 25.98 -7.36
CA CYS A 109 -2.78 26.55 -8.04
C CYS A 109 -3.23 27.80 -8.81
N GLN A 110 -2.80 28.99 -8.37
CA GLN A 110 -3.17 30.28 -8.95
C GLN A 110 -2.79 30.38 -10.44
N TYR A 111 -1.76 29.67 -10.87
CA TYR A 111 -1.28 29.66 -12.26
C TYR A 111 -2.14 28.81 -13.20
N ILE A 112 -2.67 27.69 -12.71
CA ILE A 112 -3.51 26.76 -13.49
C ILE A 112 -5.00 27.06 -13.32
N GLY A 113 -5.41 27.61 -12.17
CA GLY A 113 -6.81 27.79 -11.78
C GLY A 113 -7.47 26.48 -11.35
N GLY A 114 -6.74 25.64 -10.60
CA GLY A 114 -7.21 24.35 -10.08
C GLY A 114 -6.04 23.42 -9.76
N LEU A 115 -6.29 22.11 -9.79
CA LEU A 115 -5.28 21.09 -9.51
C LEU A 115 -4.11 21.15 -10.51
N CYS A 116 -2.89 21.35 -10.00
CA CYS A 116 -1.66 21.32 -10.79
C CYS A 116 -1.28 19.88 -11.15
N LYS A 117 -1.15 19.57 -12.45
CA LYS A 117 -0.84 18.25 -13.01
C LYS A 117 0.24 18.36 -14.10
N PRO A 118 0.94 17.26 -14.44
CA PRO A 118 1.95 17.28 -15.51
C PRO A 118 1.43 17.79 -16.87
N ASN A 119 0.14 17.57 -17.15
CA ASN A 119 -0.53 18.00 -18.37
C ASN A 119 -1.30 19.32 -18.24
N SER A 120 -1.13 20.06 -17.14
CA SER A 120 -1.79 21.36 -16.94
C SER A 120 -1.13 22.47 -17.76
N ILE A 121 -1.94 23.30 -18.44
CA ILE A 121 -1.49 24.52 -19.14
C ILE A 121 -1.85 25.73 -18.27
N ALA A 122 -0.91 26.66 -18.06
CA ALA A 122 -1.14 27.86 -17.25
C ALA A 122 -2.07 28.87 -17.95
N LYS A 123 -2.86 29.61 -17.17
CA LYS A 123 -3.75 30.66 -17.70
C LYS A 123 -2.93 31.68 -18.51
N GLY A 124 -3.23 31.78 -19.80
CA GLY A 124 -2.62 32.77 -20.70
C GLY A 124 -1.16 32.51 -21.10
N LYS A 125 -0.59 31.32 -20.83
CA LYS A 125 0.80 30.96 -21.20
C LYS A 125 0.88 29.57 -21.81
N HIS A 126 1.86 29.35 -22.70
CA HIS A 126 2.15 28.05 -23.31
C HIS A 126 2.78 27.04 -22.33
N GLU A 127 3.37 27.50 -21.21
CA GLU A 127 4.00 26.65 -20.19
C GLU A 127 3.87 27.27 -18.78
N CYS A 128 3.70 26.42 -17.75
CA CYS A 128 3.73 26.82 -16.33
C CYS A 128 5.15 26.65 -15.77
N LYS A 129 5.74 27.69 -15.17
CA LYS A 129 7.09 27.62 -14.59
C LYS A 129 7.17 27.00 -13.19
N GLU A 130 6.10 27.09 -12.41
CA GLU A 130 6.10 26.64 -11.00
C GLU A 130 5.94 25.12 -10.82
N LYS A 131 5.32 24.46 -11.81
CA LYS A 131 5.17 22.98 -11.93
C LYS A 131 5.06 22.24 -10.58
N HIS A 132 4.14 22.64 -9.69
CA HIS A 132 4.05 22.06 -8.34
C HIS A 132 3.94 20.53 -8.31
N TYR A 133 3.41 19.93 -9.38
CA TYR A 133 3.35 18.49 -9.56
C TYR A 133 4.71 17.78 -9.51
N GLU A 134 5.82 18.47 -9.79
CA GLU A 134 7.17 17.90 -9.68
C GLU A 134 7.56 17.59 -8.22
N ASN A 135 6.91 18.24 -7.25
CA ASN A 135 7.14 18.02 -5.82
C ASN A 135 6.17 17.00 -5.20
N TYR A 136 5.24 16.46 -5.97
CA TYR A 136 4.25 15.50 -5.49
C TYR A 136 4.94 14.16 -5.16
N LYS A 137 4.84 13.75 -3.90
CA LYS A 137 5.42 12.49 -3.41
C LYS A 137 4.33 11.56 -2.89
N PRO A 138 4.29 10.29 -3.36
CA PRO A 138 3.39 9.28 -2.81
C PRO A 138 3.67 9.05 -1.32
N ASN A 139 2.60 8.86 -0.56
CA ASN A 139 2.65 8.46 0.84
C ASN A 139 1.40 7.64 1.20
N TRP A 140 1.45 6.95 2.32
CA TRP A 140 0.28 6.30 2.90
C TRP A 140 -0.51 7.32 3.74
N ILE A 141 -1.72 7.64 3.31
CA ILE A 141 -2.57 8.66 3.95
C ILE A 141 -3.87 8.00 4.41
N SER A 142 -4.25 8.18 5.68
CA SER A 142 -5.50 7.63 6.20
C SER A 142 -6.72 8.24 5.49
N ALA A 143 -7.78 7.45 5.35
CA ALA A 143 -9.01 7.83 4.64
C ALA A 143 -9.61 9.15 5.15
N GLU A 144 -9.61 9.34 6.47
CA GLU A 144 -10.12 10.54 7.14
C GLU A 144 -9.31 11.81 6.83
N ASN A 145 -8.03 11.64 6.47
CA ASN A 145 -7.12 12.72 6.14
C ASN A 145 -7.05 12.98 4.63
N LEU A 146 -7.74 12.21 3.80
CA LEU A 146 -7.85 12.48 2.37
C LEU A 146 -8.81 13.63 2.11
N GLU A 147 -8.53 14.38 1.05
CA GLU A 147 -9.35 15.50 0.63
C GLU A 147 -9.63 15.42 -0.88
N VAL A 148 -10.70 16.07 -1.31
CA VAL A 148 -11.00 16.20 -2.75
C VAL A 148 -9.81 16.83 -3.47
N ASN A 149 -9.50 16.29 -4.66
CA ASN A 149 -8.31 16.58 -5.48
C ASN A 149 -6.96 16.06 -4.94
N ASP A 150 -6.89 15.39 -3.79
CA ASP A 150 -5.76 14.49 -3.52
C ASP A 150 -5.74 13.36 -4.55
N ILE A 151 -4.60 12.74 -4.77
CA ILE A 151 -4.40 11.83 -5.90
C ILE A 151 -4.13 10.43 -5.40
N LEU A 152 -4.98 9.50 -5.80
CA LEU A 152 -4.78 8.07 -5.53
C LEU A 152 -3.88 7.47 -6.61
N LEU A 153 -2.95 6.62 -6.18
CA LEU A 153 -2.12 5.83 -7.07
C LEU A 153 -2.74 4.44 -7.23
N TYR A 154 -2.99 4.07 -8.47
CA TYR A 154 -3.46 2.74 -8.84
C TYR A 154 -2.40 2.07 -9.71
N PRO A 155 -1.83 0.92 -9.32
CA PRO A 155 -0.73 0.31 -10.03
C PRO A 155 -1.15 -0.24 -11.38
N ARG A 156 -0.24 -0.16 -12.34
CA ARG A 156 -0.34 -0.88 -13.61
C ARG A 156 0.23 -2.28 -13.41
N PRO A 157 -0.52 -3.36 -13.71
CA PRO A 157 0.04 -4.71 -13.62
C PRO A 157 1.27 -4.86 -14.51
N LYS A 158 2.37 -5.34 -13.94
CA LYS A 158 3.69 -5.42 -14.60
C LYS A 158 4.08 -6.84 -15.00
N GLU A 159 3.47 -7.83 -14.37
CA GLU A 159 3.74 -9.24 -14.68
C GLU A 159 3.43 -9.51 -16.16
N THR A 160 4.44 -10.06 -16.84
CA THR A 160 4.36 -10.51 -18.21
C THR A 160 4.85 -11.94 -18.29
N GLY A 161 4.09 -12.80 -18.95
CA GLY A 161 4.38 -14.20 -19.18
C GLY A 161 3.91 -14.56 -20.58
N ASP A 162 4.81 -15.06 -21.41
CA ASP A 162 4.49 -15.41 -22.79
C ASP A 162 4.08 -16.88 -22.88
N THR A 163 2.79 -17.14 -22.66
CA THR A 163 2.22 -18.45 -22.98
C THR A 163 2.15 -18.56 -24.49
N ASN A 164 3.10 -19.25 -25.11
CA ASN A 164 3.20 -19.35 -26.57
C ASN A 164 2.24 -20.36 -27.19
N GLN A 165 1.91 -21.41 -26.45
CA GLN A 165 1.01 -22.46 -26.91
C GLN A 165 0.25 -23.07 -25.74
N ILE A 166 -0.94 -23.58 -26.01
CA ILE A 166 -1.69 -24.42 -25.09
C ILE A 166 -1.97 -25.78 -25.74
N LYS A 167 -1.91 -26.83 -24.93
CA LYS A 167 -2.28 -28.18 -25.36
C LYS A 167 -3.68 -28.48 -24.85
N ILE A 168 -4.63 -28.67 -25.75
CA ILE A 168 -6.04 -28.89 -25.38
C ILE A 168 -6.17 -30.15 -24.51
N SER A 169 -5.41 -31.20 -24.80
CA SER A 169 -5.38 -32.45 -24.03
C SER A 169 -5.06 -32.24 -22.53
N GLU A 170 -4.16 -31.30 -22.20
CA GLU A 170 -3.82 -30.96 -20.81
C GLU A 170 -4.96 -30.22 -20.10
N ILE A 171 -5.78 -29.49 -20.84
CA ILE A 171 -6.90 -28.71 -20.29
C ILE A 171 -8.14 -29.60 -20.10
N ILE A 172 -8.55 -30.36 -21.13
CA ILE A 172 -9.81 -31.12 -21.09
C ILE A 172 -9.67 -32.49 -20.42
N GLY A 173 -8.47 -33.09 -20.44
CA GLY A 173 -8.16 -34.40 -19.86
C GLY A 173 -8.51 -35.59 -20.79
N ASN A 174 -8.02 -36.78 -20.43
CA ASN A 174 -7.95 -37.91 -21.37
C ASN A 174 -9.15 -38.87 -21.39
N SER A 175 -10.04 -38.80 -20.40
CA SER A 175 -11.08 -39.83 -20.20
C SER A 175 -12.08 -39.96 -21.36
N ASN A 176 -12.35 -38.87 -22.09
CA ASN A 176 -13.36 -38.83 -23.13
C ASN A 176 -12.79 -38.74 -24.57
N TYR A 177 -11.47 -38.75 -24.72
CA TYR A 177 -10.81 -38.43 -25.99
C TYR A 177 -9.65 -39.37 -26.31
N ARG A 178 -9.44 -39.58 -27.60
CA ARG A 178 -8.23 -40.18 -28.19
C ARG A 178 -7.36 -39.06 -28.74
N PHE A 179 -6.07 -39.15 -28.48
CA PHE A 179 -5.08 -38.17 -28.91
C PHE A 179 -4.16 -38.80 -29.95
N SER A 180 -3.97 -38.13 -31.06
CA SER A 180 -2.71 -38.22 -31.80
C SER A 180 -1.86 -37.00 -31.44
N ASP A 181 -0.59 -36.99 -31.79
CA ASP A 181 0.30 -35.85 -31.49
C ASP A 181 -0.29 -34.52 -32.00
N ASP A 182 -0.95 -34.55 -33.16
CA ASP A 182 -1.51 -33.35 -33.80
C ASP A 182 -3.01 -33.09 -33.54
N PHE A 183 -3.81 -34.11 -33.22
CA PHE A 183 -5.28 -33.99 -33.22
C PHE A 183 -5.96 -34.66 -32.02
N ILE A 184 -7.14 -34.12 -31.68
CA ILE A 184 -8.06 -34.66 -30.69
C ILE A 184 -9.29 -35.21 -31.38
N VAL A 185 -9.68 -36.42 -31.00
CA VAL A 185 -10.89 -37.10 -31.48
C VAL A 185 -11.70 -37.60 -30.28
N PRO A 186 -13.02 -37.32 -30.21
CA PRO A 186 -13.85 -37.85 -29.13
C PRO A 186 -13.95 -39.38 -29.20
N ASN A 187 -13.97 -40.05 -28.04
CA ASN A 187 -14.09 -41.51 -27.96
C ASN A 187 -15.44 -42.02 -28.46
N ILE A 188 -16.49 -41.23 -28.29
CA ILE A 188 -17.89 -41.53 -28.61
C ILE A 188 -18.46 -40.38 -29.45
N GLY A 189 -19.15 -40.69 -30.54
CA GLY A 189 -19.77 -39.72 -31.46
C GLY A 189 -19.07 -39.64 -32.82
N ARG A 190 -19.31 -38.54 -33.55
CA ARG A 190 -18.78 -38.32 -34.90
C ARG A 190 -17.25 -38.10 -34.85
N GLN A 191 -16.49 -38.98 -35.50
CA GLN A 191 -15.02 -38.96 -35.46
C GLN A 191 -14.38 -38.08 -36.55
N ASP A 192 -15.18 -37.54 -37.47
CA ASP A 192 -14.72 -36.71 -38.59
C ASP A 192 -14.24 -35.32 -38.14
N ASN A 193 -14.73 -34.82 -36.98
CA ASN A 193 -14.40 -33.49 -36.46
C ASN A 193 -13.10 -33.53 -35.64
N LYS A 194 -11.99 -33.81 -36.31
CA LYS A 194 -10.64 -33.74 -35.72
C LYS A 194 -10.28 -32.29 -35.43
N ILE A 195 -9.78 -32.02 -34.24
CA ILE A 195 -9.37 -30.66 -33.84
C ILE A 195 -7.90 -30.66 -33.49
N LYS A 196 -7.17 -29.62 -33.89
CA LYS A 196 -5.75 -29.47 -33.55
C LYS A 196 -5.55 -29.53 -32.04
N ASN A 197 -4.65 -30.38 -31.57
CA ASN A 197 -4.37 -30.55 -30.13
C ASN A 197 -3.56 -29.38 -29.56
N ILE A 198 -2.71 -28.76 -30.38
CA ILE A 198 -1.87 -27.64 -30.02
C ILE A 198 -2.44 -26.37 -30.63
N ILE A 199 -2.60 -25.33 -29.81
CA ILE A 199 -3.04 -24.00 -30.23
C ILE A 199 -1.91 -23.02 -29.91
N ASN A 200 -1.38 -22.37 -30.94
CA ASN A 200 -0.42 -21.28 -30.77
C ASN A 200 -1.16 -20.01 -30.34
N ILE A 201 -0.77 -19.44 -29.20
CA ILE A 201 -1.33 -18.21 -28.65
C ILE A 201 -0.67 -17.04 -29.37
N THR A 202 -1.28 -16.66 -30.48
CA THR A 202 -0.88 -15.58 -31.38
C THR A 202 -1.83 -14.40 -31.24
N PRO A 203 -1.50 -13.19 -31.72
CA PRO A 203 -2.41 -12.05 -31.69
C PRO A 203 -3.78 -12.37 -32.33
N GLU A 204 -3.81 -13.11 -33.42
CA GLU A 204 -5.04 -13.50 -34.11
C GLU A 204 -5.91 -14.48 -33.28
N PHE A 205 -5.28 -15.45 -32.60
CA PHE A 205 -6.01 -16.30 -31.65
C PHE A 205 -6.58 -15.48 -30.49
N CYS A 206 -5.81 -14.50 -30.00
CA CYS A 206 -6.25 -13.60 -28.95
C CYS A 206 -7.46 -12.76 -29.39
N ARG A 207 -7.51 -12.33 -30.66
CA ARG A 207 -8.70 -11.69 -31.25
C ARG A 207 -9.92 -12.62 -31.24
N LEU A 208 -9.74 -13.90 -31.59
CA LEU A 208 -10.80 -14.91 -31.50
C LEU A 208 -11.33 -15.10 -30.07
N MET A 209 -10.43 -15.07 -29.06
CA MET A 209 -10.84 -15.09 -27.65
C MET A 209 -11.75 -13.89 -27.33
N GLY A 210 -11.38 -12.69 -27.81
CA GLY A 210 -12.20 -11.49 -27.68
C GLY A 210 -13.59 -11.64 -28.31
N TYR A 211 -13.66 -12.11 -29.56
CA TYR A 211 -14.95 -12.37 -30.23
C TYR A 211 -15.81 -13.37 -29.47
N TYR A 212 -15.21 -14.43 -28.91
CA TYR A 212 -15.96 -15.40 -28.13
C TYR A 212 -16.50 -14.81 -26.83
N LEU A 213 -15.71 -13.97 -26.16
CA LEU A 213 -16.13 -13.32 -24.93
C LEU A 213 -17.28 -12.34 -25.15
N ALA A 214 -17.35 -11.70 -26.32
CA ALA A 214 -18.50 -10.91 -26.73
C ALA A 214 -19.66 -11.80 -27.23
N GLU A 215 -19.53 -12.33 -28.44
CA GLU A 215 -20.63 -12.92 -29.21
C GLU A 215 -20.79 -14.44 -29.04
N GLY A 216 -19.82 -15.07 -28.39
CA GLY A 216 -19.75 -16.51 -28.24
C GLY A 216 -20.65 -17.07 -27.13
N CYS A 217 -21.23 -18.24 -27.36
CA CYS A 217 -21.86 -19.04 -26.32
C CYS A 217 -21.74 -20.55 -26.58
N ILE A 218 -21.90 -21.35 -25.53
CA ILE A 218 -21.97 -22.80 -25.61
C ILE A 218 -23.43 -23.26 -25.61
N VAL A 219 -23.77 -24.11 -26.59
CA VAL A 219 -25.04 -24.86 -26.62
C VAL A 219 -24.73 -26.33 -26.30
N LYS A 220 -24.73 -26.67 -25.01
CA LYS A 220 -24.37 -28.02 -24.50
C LYS A 220 -25.18 -29.14 -25.14
N LYS A 221 -26.50 -28.95 -25.34
CA LYS A 221 -27.40 -29.99 -25.89
C LYS A 221 -26.97 -30.50 -27.28
N SER A 222 -26.36 -29.63 -28.08
CA SER A 222 -25.89 -29.95 -29.45
C SER A 222 -24.37 -30.00 -29.57
N ASN A 223 -23.62 -29.94 -28.46
CA ASN A 223 -22.15 -29.85 -28.44
C ASN A 223 -21.63 -28.76 -29.40
N GLN A 224 -22.18 -27.56 -29.26
CA GLN A 224 -21.99 -26.48 -30.22
C GLN A 224 -21.36 -25.24 -29.56
N ILE A 225 -20.41 -24.63 -30.28
CA ILE A 225 -20.02 -23.24 -30.10
C ILE A 225 -20.83 -22.40 -31.08
N GLN A 226 -21.46 -21.35 -30.59
CA GLN A 226 -22.25 -20.42 -31.39
C GLN A 226 -21.67 -19.01 -31.26
N PHE A 227 -21.56 -18.30 -32.38
CA PHE A 227 -21.36 -16.85 -32.42
C PHE A 227 -22.59 -16.19 -33.02
N SER A 228 -22.97 -15.01 -32.54
CA SER A 228 -24.10 -14.24 -33.05
C SER A 228 -23.61 -12.88 -33.53
N PHE A 229 -24.05 -12.42 -34.69
CA PHE A 229 -23.62 -11.15 -35.26
C PHE A 229 -24.78 -10.43 -35.93
N ALA A 230 -24.76 -9.12 -35.98
CA ALA A 230 -25.69 -8.33 -36.76
C ALA A 230 -25.40 -8.47 -38.27
N PHE A 231 -26.41 -8.20 -39.09
CA PHE A 231 -26.33 -8.35 -40.56
C PHE A 231 -25.22 -7.54 -41.23
N HIS A 232 -24.83 -6.41 -40.63
CA HIS A 232 -23.83 -5.50 -41.18
C HIS A 232 -22.39 -5.86 -40.79
N GLU A 233 -22.19 -6.80 -39.86
CA GLU A 233 -20.89 -7.16 -39.28
C GLU A 233 -20.16 -8.25 -40.09
N LYS A 234 -20.27 -8.18 -41.42
CA LYS A 234 -19.76 -9.23 -42.33
C LYS A 234 -18.25 -9.45 -42.19
N GLU A 235 -17.49 -8.40 -41.90
CA GLU A 235 -16.04 -8.48 -41.70
C GLU A 235 -15.69 -9.35 -40.49
N TYR A 236 -16.40 -9.17 -39.36
CA TYR A 236 -16.17 -9.95 -38.13
C TYR A 236 -16.58 -11.42 -38.33
N ILE A 237 -17.69 -11.65 -39.05
CA ILE A 237 -18.15 -12.99 -39.42
C ILE A 237 -17.07 -13.74 -40.22
N ASN A 238 -16.51 -13.09 -41.25
CA ASN A 238 -15.49 -13.69 -42.10
C ASN A 238 -14.19 -13.96 -41.32
N ASP A 239 -13.79 -13.04 -40.44
CA ASP A 239 -12.61 -13.22 -39.59
C ASP A 239 -12.81 -14.39 -38.61
N VAL A 240 -13.97 -14.50 -37.95
CA VAL A 240 -14.26 -15.67 -37.08
C VAL A 240 -14.25 -16.97 -37.85
N ILE A 241 -14.82 -17.02 -39.07
CA ILE A 241 -14.77 -18.22 -39.92
C ILE A 241 -13.32 -18.62 -40.21
N TYR A 242 -12.50 -17.65 -40.64
CA TYR A 242 -11.09 -17.87 -40.91
C TYR A 242 -10.32 -18.36 -39.67
N LEU A 243 -10.51 -17.70 -38.52
CA LEU A 243 -9.82 -18.03 -37.28
C LEU A 243 -10.23 -19.41 -36.75
N MET A 244 -11.53 -19.76 -36.81
CA MET A 244 -12.01 -21.08 -36.38
C MET A 244 -11.43 -22.21 -37.25
N GLU A 245 -11.35 -22.03 -38.56
CA GLU A 245 -10.74 -23.01 -39.45
C GLU A 245 -9.21 -23.08 -39.25
N ASN A 246 -8.53 -21.94 -39.10
CA ASN A 246 -7.08 -21.91 -38.94
C ASN A 246 -6.60 -22.53 -37.62
N TYR A 247 -7.21 -22.17 -36.49
CA TYR A 247 -6.75 -22.63 -35.17
C TYR A 247 -7.31 -23.99 -34.76
N PHE A 248 -8.52 -24.33 -35.18
CA PHE A 248 -9.16 -25.58 -34.77
C PHE A 248 -9.32 -26.59 -35.90
N GLY A 249 -9.08 -26.22 -37.16
CA GLY A 249 -9.37 -27.08 -38.31
C GLY A 249 -10.86 -27.30 -38.53
N LEU A 250 -11.72 -26.48 -37.90
CA LEU A 250 -13.15 -26.71 -37.85
C LEU A 250 -13.89 -25.77 -38.80
N LYS A 251 -14.46 -26.36 -39.86
CA LYS A 251 -15.33 -25.64 -40.79
C LYS A 251 -16.67 -25.31 -40.13
N ILE A 252 -17.30 -24.24 -40.60
CA ILE A 252 -18.63 -23.87 -40.15
C ILE A 252 -19.64 -24.98 -40.45
N GLY A 253 -20.39 -25.41 -39.44
CA GLY A 253 -21.38 -26.46 -39.58
C GLY A 253 -22.71 -25.96 -40.13
N LYS A 254 -23.13 -24.78 -39.66
CA LYS A 254 -24.38 -24.13 -40.09
C LYS A 254 -24.31 -22.62 -39.90
N ILE A 255 -24.90 -21.88 -40.83
CA ILE A 255 -25.23 -20.47 -40.67
C ILE A 255 -26.76 -20.38 -40.57
N ARG A 256 -27.27 -19.73 -39.52
CA ARG A 256 -28.70 -19.45 -39.40
C ARG A 256 -28.93 -17.96 -39.47
N GLU A 257 -29.89 -17.55 -40.29
CA GLU A 257 -30.35 -16.18 -40.37
C GLU A 257 -31.55 -15.98 -39.44
N ARG A 258 -31.39 -15.19 -38.38
CA ARG A 258 -32.43 -14.91 -37.40
C ARG A 258 -32.15 -13.59 -36.67
N ASN A 259 -32.71 -12.48 -37.17
CA ASN A 259 -32.44 -11.13 -36.67
C ASN A 259 -30.92 -10.78 -36.63
N GLY A 260 -30.15 -11.43 -37.50
CA GLY A 260 -28.69 -11.47 -37.52
C GLY A 260 -28.20 -12.80 -38.10
N TYR A 261 -26.89 -13.03 -38.05
CA TYR A 261 -26.26 -14.30 -38.40
C TYR A 261 -25.83 -15.06 -37.14
N GLU A 262 -26.24 -16.32 -37.03
CA GLU A 262 -25.72 -17.25 -36.03
C GLU A 262 -24.78 -18.26 -36.71
N LEU A 263 -23.52 -18.29 -36.31
CA LEU A 263 -22.50 -19.23 -36.81
C LEU A 263 -22.39 -20.41 -35.86
N HIS A 264 -22.66 -21.63 -36.34
CA HIS A 264 -22.73 -22.83 -35.50
C HIS A 264 -21.56 -23.76 -35.82
N TYR A 265 -20.75 -24.07 -34.82
CA TYR A 265 -19.61 -24.98 -34.89
C TYR A 265 -19.84 -26.18 -33.97
N TYR A 266 -19.89 -27.39 -34.52
CA TYR A 266 -20.18 -28.61 -33.76
C TYR A 266 -18.89 -29.30 -33.32
N SER A 267 -18.59 -29.24 -32.03
CA SER A 267 -17.49 -29.98 -31.43
C SER A 267 -17.64 -30.13 -29.92
N LYS A 268 -17.67 -31.38 -29.46
CA LYS A 268 -17.61 -31.70 -28.03
C LYS A 268 -16.28 -31.26 -27.41
N ALA A 269 -15.15 -31.45 -28.10
CA ALA A 269 -13.83 -31.07 -27.59
C ALA A 269 -13.71 -29.55 -27.41
N LEU A 270 -14.24 -28.74 -28.33
CA LEU A 270 -14.23 -27.28 -28.18
C LEU A 270 -15.18 -26.81 -27.09
N VAL A 271 -16.36 -27.42 -26.96
CA VAL A 271 -17.27 -27.11 -25.85
C VAL A 271 -16.57 -27.34 -24.50
N ASP A 272 -15.90 -28.48 -24.33
CA ASP A 272 -15.18 -28.78 -23.09
C ASP A 272 -14.01 -27.81 -22.88
N LEU A 273 -13.23 -27.49 -23.91
CA LEU A 273 -12.14 -26.51 -23.86
C LEU A 273 -12.64 -25.11 -23.47
N PHE A 274 -13.61 -24.58 -24.20
CA PHE A 274 -14.12 -23.23 -24.01
C PHE A 274 -14.85 -23.10 -22.66
N SER A 275 -15.51 -24.16 -22.20
CA SER A 275 -16.10 -24.19 -20.86
C SER A 275 -15.07 -24.03 -19.75
N LYS A 276 -13.85 -24.57 -19.92
CA LYS A 276 -12.76 -24.48 -18.94
C LYS A 276 -11.98 -23.16 -19.05
N LEU A 277 -11.81 -22.64 -20.26
CA LEU A 277 -11.04 -21.40 -20.49
C LEU A 277 -11.84 -20.13 -20.18
N PHE A 278 -13.10 -20.08 -20.60
CA PHE A 278 -13.84 -18.82 -20.67
C PHE A 278 -14.99 -18.69 -19.68
N TYR A 279 -15.17 -19.66 -18.78
CA TYR A 279 -16.18 -19.61 -17.73
C TYR A 279 -15.56 -19.87 -16.36
N ASP A 280 -16.20 -19.35 -15.32
CA ASP A 280 -15.89 -19.67 -13.93
C ASP A 280 -16.23 -21.13 -13.57
N GLN A 281 -15.85 -21.54 -12.36
CA GLN A 281 -16.08 -22.91 -11.87
C GLN A 281 -17.48 -23.13 -11.27
N SER A 282 -18.40 -22.18 -11.40
CA SER A 282 -19.79 -22.34 -10.90
C SER A 282 -20.57 -23.41 -11.67
N GLY A 283 -20.07 -23.83 -12.84
CA GLY A 283 -20.72 -24.76 -13.74
C GLY A 283 -21.82 -24.13 -14.61
N GLN A 284 -22.10 -22.84 -14.41
CA GLN A 284 -23.02 -22.07 -15.25
C GLN A 284 -22.29 -21.61 -16.51
N LEU A 285 -22.84 -21.91 -17.69
CA LEU A 285 -22.30 -21.45 -18.97
C LEU A 285 -23.11 -20.26 -19.49
N ARG A 286 -23.00 -19.14 -18.79
CA ARG A 286 -23.78 -17.92 -19.01
C ARG A 286 -22.89 -16.68 -19.13
N ALA A 287 -23.45 -15.57 -19.59
CA ALA A 287 -22.70 -14.34 -19.81
C ALA A 287 -22.04 -13.80 -18.52
N HIS A 288 -22.74 -13.87 -17.38
CA HIS A 288 -22.22 -13.37 -16.09
C HIS A 288 -21.06 -14.20 -15.54
N SER A 289 -20.96 -15.46 -15.94
CA SER A 289 -19.88 -16.38 -15.58
C SER A 289 -18.69 -16.34 -16.54
N LYS A 290 -18.74 -15.53 -17.61
CA LYS A 290 -17.62 -15.44 -18.57
C LYS A 290 -16.39 -14.83 -17.90
N ARG A 291 -15.20 -15.30 -18.24
CA ARG A 291 -13.91 -14.77 -17.79
C ARG A 291 -12.81 -15.02 -18.82
N LEU A 292 -11.72 -14.28 -18.74
CA LEU A 292 -10.46 -14.65 -19.39
C LEU A 292 -9.73 -15.70 -18.55
N PRO A 293 -8.99 -16.63 -19.19
CA PRO A 293 -8.09 -17.52 -18.48
C PRO A 293 -6.92 -16.72 -17.88
N ASP A 294 -6.42 -17.14 -16.73
CA ASP A 294 -5.49 -16.37 -15.90
C ASP A 294 -4.21 -15.98 -16.66
N TRP A 295 -3.69 -16.88 -17.47
CA TRP A 295 -2.51 -16.63 -18.31
C TRP A 295 -2.71 -15.51 -19.34
N ALA A 296 -3.95 -15.22 -19.75
CA ALA A 296 -4.26 -14.14 -20.69
C ALA A 296 -3.99 -12.75 -20.10
N LEU A 297 -4.10 -12.60 -18.77
CA LEU A 297 -3.77 -11.37 -18.06
C LEU A 297 -2.27 -11.07 -18.05
N TYR A 298 -1.44 -12.07 -18.34
CA TYR A 298 0.02 -11.98 -18.37
C TYR A 298 0.60 -11.89 -19.77
N LEU A 299 -0.21 -12.05 -20.82
CA LEU A 299 0.30 -12.00 -22.18
C LEU A 299 1.04 -10.68 -22.49
N PRO A 300 1.97 -10.72 -23.46
CA PRO A 300 2.51 -9.54 -24.12
C PRO A 300 1.42 -8.58 -24.61
N LEU A 301 1.73 -7.28 -24.63
CA LEU A 301 0.74 -6.23 -24.91
C LEU A 301 0.14 -6.32 -26.33
N ASP A 302 0.90 -6.80 -27.32
CA ASP A 302 0.48 -7.04 -28.69
C ASP A 302 -0.57 -8.15 -28.81
N LYS A 303 -0.56 -9.12 -27.88
CA LYS A 303 -1.60 -10.14 -27.79
C LYS A 303 -2.81 -9.63 -27.00
N GLN A 304 -2.59 -8.89 -25.90
CA GLN A 304 -3.69 -8.35 -25.08
C GLN A 304 -4.52 -7.31 -25.81
N VAL A 305 -3.90 -6.48 -26.67
CA VAL A 305 -4.64 -5.51 -27.46
C VAL A 305 -5.63 -6.20 -28.39
N GLU A 306 -5.26 -7.33 -29.00
CA GLU A 306 -6.17 -8.09 -29.87
C GLU A 306 -7.32 -8.74 -29.10
N VAL A 307 -7.10 -9.26 -27.89
CA VAL A 307 -8.20 -9.71 -27.00
C VAL A 307 -9.19 -8.57 -26.75
N PHE A 308 -8.68 -7.39 -26.39
CA PHE A 308 -9.49 -6.22 -26.10
C PHE A 308 -10.26 -5.73 -27.34
N LYS A 309 -9.60 -5.66 -28.51
CA LYS A 309 -10.23 -5.31 -29.79
C LYS A 309 -11.35 -6.28 -30.14
N GLY A 310 -11.09 -7.59 -30.06
CA GLY A 310 -12.07 -8.64 -30.34
C GLY A 310 -13.33 -8.52 -29.48
N TRP A 311 -13.15 -8.29 -28.18
CA TRP A 311 -14.28 -8.10 -27.26
C TRP A 311 -15.03 -6.79 -27.54
N TRP A 312 -14.31 -5.70 -27.80
CA TRP A 312 -14.92 -4.41 -28.11
C TRP A 312 -15.72 -4.43 -29.41
N MET A 313 -15.27 -5.17 -30.41
CA MET A 313 -15.94 -5.28 -31.71
C MET A 313 -17.36 -5.85 -31.61
N GLY A 314 -17.59 -6.84 -30.74
CA GLY A 314 -18.93 -7.40 -30.53
C GLY A 314 -19.75 -6.62 -29.49
N ASP A 315 -19.26 -6.54 -28.26
CA ASP A 315 -20.04 -6.03 -27.13
C ASP A 315 -19.99 -4.50 -26.96
N ALA A 316 -19.15 -3.79 -27.73
CA ALA A 316 -18.89 -2.35 -27.59
C ALA A 316 -18.53 -1.92 -26.15
N GLY A 317 -17.91 -2.82 -25.37
CA GLY A 317 -17.47 -2.56 -24.00
C GLY A 317 -18.53 -2.81 -22.92
N VAL A 318 -19.61 -3.54 -23.22
CA VAL A 318 -20.66 -3.92 -22.26
C VAL A 318 -20.45 -5.34 -21.77
N THR A 319 -20.62 -5.61 -20.48
CA THR A 319 -20.67 -6.97 -19.95
C THR A 319 -21.50 -7.06 -18.68
N VAL A 320 -22.02 -8.25 -18.38
CA VAL A 320 -22.67 -8.59 -17.10
C VAL A 320 -21.78 -9.46 -16.20
N SER A 321 -20.57 -9.80 -16.66
CA SER A 321 -19.56 -10.47 -15.84
C SER A 321 -18.69 -9.43 -15.13
N GLU A 322 -18.79 -9.39 -13.80
CA GLU A 322 -17.95 -8.53 -12.96
C GLU A 322 -16.46 -8.90 -13.11
N THR A 323 -16.14 -10.20 -13.13
CA THR A 323 -14.77 -10.69 -13.32
C THR A 323 -14.20 -10.24 -14.67
N LEU A 324 -14.96 -10.41 -15.75
CA LEU A 324 -14.51 -10.03 -17.09
C LEU A 324 -14.32 -8.51 -17.21
N SER A 325 -15.23 -7.72 -16.64
CA SER A 325 -15.11 -6.26 -16.55
C SER A 325 -13.82 -5.85 -15.84
N SER A 326 -13.51 -6.49 -14.70
CA SER A 326 -12.27 -6.24 -13.96
C SER A 326 -11.01 -6.63 -14.75
N GLN A 327 -11.03 -7.78 -15.42
CA GLN A 327 -9.93 -8.24 -16.26
C GLN A 327 -9.66 -7.30 -17.45
N PHE A 328 -10.70 -6.82 -18.14
CA PHE A 328 -10.54 -5.82 -19.20
C PHE A 328 -10.13 -4.46 -18.67
N LYS A 329 -10.56 -4.06 -17.47
CA LYS A 329 -10.02 -2.88 -16.80
C LYS A 329 -8.51 -2.99 -16.66
N LEU A 330 -8.00 -4.10 -16.14
CA LEU A 330 -6.55 -4.32 -15.98
C LEU A 330 -5.80 -4.29 -17.31
N ILE A 331 -6.34 -4.94 -18.37
CA ILE A 331 -5.76 -4.90 -19.72
C ILE A 331 -5.70 -3.46 -20.25
N CYS A 332 -6.78 -2.68 -20.10
CA CYS A 332 -6.78 -1.26 -20.49
C CYS A 332 -5.66 -0.48 -19.77
N LEU A 333 -5.50 -0.64 -18.46
CA LEU A 333 -4.45 0.05 -17.71
C LEU A 333 -3.04 -0.35 -18.17
N ARG A 334 -2.84 -1.63 -18.55
CA ARG A 334 -1.57 -2.09 -19.16
C ARG A 334 -1.32 -1.44 -20.52
N LEU A 335 -2.34 -1.35 -21.38
CA LEU A 335 -2.30 -0.69 -22.70
C LEU A 335 -2.15 0.83 -22.62
N GLY A 336 -2.31 1.41 -21.43
CA GLY A 336 -2.21 2.84 -21.20
C GLY A 336 -3.51 3.61 -21.46
N ILE A 337 -4.62 2.92 -21.26
CA ILE A 337 -5.99 3.42 -21.41
C ILE A 337 -6.66 3.38 -20.04
N ILE A 338 -7.24 4.50 -19.60
CA ILE A 338 -8.09 4.50 -18.41
C ILE A 338 -9.55 4.40 -18.84
N PRO A 339 -10.25 3.28 -18.57
CA PRO A 339 -11.66 3.16 -18.88
C PRO A 339 -12.52 3.86 -17.83
N SER A 340 -13.51 4.62 -18.28
CA SER A 340 -14.62 5.05 -17.43
C SER A 340 -15.68 3.95 -17.45
N ILE A 341 -15.84 3.25 -16.34
CA ILE A 341 -16.78 2.14 -16.20
C ILE A 341 -18.02 2.64 -15.47
N GLN A 342 -19.18 2.53 -16.10
CA GLN A 342 -20.47 2.77 -15.47
C GLN A 342 -21.05 1.44 -15.01
N ILE A 343 -21.47 1.39 -13.74
CA ILE A 343 -22.18 0.25 -13.17
C ILE A 343 -23.65 0.63 -13.09
N GLN A 344 -24.51 -0.12 -13.76
CA GLN A 344 -25.95 0.01 -13.62
C GLN A 344 -26.46 -1.19 -12.82
N SER A 345 -26.98 -0.95 -11.62
CA SER A 345 -27.51 -2.05 -10.81
C SER A 345 -28.73 -2.68 -11.47
N LYS A 346 -28.91 -3.99 -11.28
CA LYS A 346 -30.07 -4.72 -11.79
C LYS A 346 -31.39 -4.11 -11.33
N ASP A 347 -31.46 -3.65 -10.08
CA ASP A 347 -32.67 -3.08 -9.50
C ASP A 347 -33.02 -1.75 -10.17
N TYR A 348 -32.01 -0.89 -10.38
CA TYR A 348 -32.21 0.36 -11.11
C TYR A 348 -32.63 0.11 -12.56
N PHE A 349 -32.00 -0.86 -13.25
CA PHE A 349 -32.36 -1.21 -14.62
C PHE A 349 -33.81 -1.68 -14.72
N ASN A 350 -34.23 -2.58 -13.83
CA ASN A 350 -35.57 -3.15 -13.83
C ASN A 350 -36.63 -2.09 -13.46
N ASN A 351 -36.33 -1.21 -12.51
CA ASN A 351 -37.23 -0.12 -12.11
C ASN A 351 -37.46 0.91 -13.22
N ARG A 352 -36.50 1.06 -14.15
CA ARG A 352 -36.67 1.93 -15.33
C ARG A 352 -37.72 1.39 -16.31
N GLY A 353 -38.06 0.09 -16.25
CA GLY A 353 -39.08 -0.52 -17.09
C GLY A 353 -38.72 -0.51 -18.58
N THR A 354 -37.47 -0.85 -18.92
CA THR A 354 -36.96 -0.81 -20.30
C THR A 354 -37.73 -1.76 -21.21
N LYS A 355 -38.21 -1.27 -22.37
CA LYS A 355 -38.97 -2.06 -23.37
C LYS A 355 -38.26 -2.08 -24.72
N ILE A 356 -38.30 -3.23 -25.39
CA ILE A 356 -37.90 -3.39 -26.80
C ILE A 356 -39.10 -4.00 -27.53
N GLY A 357 -39.77 -3.18 -28.36
CA GLY A 357 -41.10 -3.50 -28.87
C GLY A 357 -42.07 -3.77 -27.72
N ASP A 358 -42.79 -4.90 -27.78
CA ASP A 358 -43.74 -5.31 -26.74
C ASP A 358 -43.11 -6.09 -25.58
N ARG A 359 -41.78 -6.28 -25.58
CA ARG A 359 -41.07 -7.07 -24.57
C ARG A 359 -40.48 -6.15 -23.50
N THR A 360 -40.79 -6.45 -22.24
CA THR A 360 -40.07 -5.88 -21.09
C THR A 360 -38.74 -6.61 -20.92
N ILE A 361 -37.65 -5.84 -20.82
CA ILE A 361 -36.31 -6.37 -20.59
C ILE A 361 -36.05 -6.36 -19.09
N ILE A 362 -35.65 -7.51 -18.56
CA ILE A 362 -35.30 -7.71 -17.15
C ILE A 362 -33.82 -8.08 -17.10
N SER A 363 -33.05 -7.39 -16.26
CA SER A 363 -31.70 -7.78 -15.91
C SER A 363 -31.68 -8.53 -14.59
N TYR A 364 -30.97 -9.65 -14.54
CA TYR A 364 -30.75 -10.42 -13.31
C TYR A 364 -29.42 -10.08 -12.64
N HIS A 365 -28.55 -9.33 -13.33
CA HIS A 365 -27.20 -8.98 -12.91
C HIS A 365 -26.94 -7.49 -13.15
N ASP A 366 -25.92 -6.96 -12.48
CA ASP A 366 -25.46 -5.60 -12.75
C ASP A 366 -24.79 -5.54 -14.13
N ILE A 367 -24.92 -4.40 -14.79
CA ILE A 367 -24.40 -4.16 -16.13
C ILE A 367 -23.20 -3.22 -16.02
N PHE A 368 -22.06 -3.65 -16.54
CA PHE A 368 -20.81 -2.90 -16.59
C PHE A 368 -20.58 -2.37 -18.00
N THR A 369 -20.52 -1.04 -18.15
CA THR A 369 -20.38 -0.39 -19.46
C THR A 369 -19.15 0.52 -19.49
N PHE A 370 -18.21 0.21 -20.38
CA PHE A 370 -17.04 1.03 -20.69
C PHE A 370 -17.47 2.16 -21.62
N HIS A 371 -18.08 3.21 -21.07
CA HIS A 371 -18.69 4.28 -21.87
C HIS A 371 -17.68 5.29 -22.43
N ASN A 372 -16.47 5.35 -21.87
CA ASN A 372 -15.40 6.20 -22.38
C ASN A 372 -14.02 5.57 -22.15
N LEU A 373 -13.12 5.70 -23.12
CA LEU A 373 -11.73 5.26 -23.04
C LEU A 373 -10.81 6.47 -23.10
N SER A 374 -10.10 6.75 -22.00
CA SER A 374 -9.12 7.84 -21.96
C SER A 374 -7.73 7.30 -22.31
N PHE A 375 -7.31 7.49 -23.56
CA PHE A 375 -5.98 7.08 -24.03
C PHE A 375 -4.89 8.01 -23.52
N TYR A 376 -3.96 7.51 -22.71
CA TYR A 376 -2.74 8.21 -22.29
C TYR A 376 -1.52 7.77 -23.09
N GLU A 377 -1.50 6.49 -23.47
CA GLU A 377 -0.59 5.92 -24.46
C GLU A 377 -1.45 5.33 -25.59
N ASP A 378 -0.95 5.35 -26.83
CA ASP A 378 -1.59 4.65 -27.96
C ASP A 378 -0.55 3.85 -28.74
N LYS A 379 0.09 2.90 -28.05
CA LYS A 379 1.21 2.09 -28.57
C LYS A 379 0.85 1.27 -29.81
N PHE A 380 -0.42 0.97 -30.00
CA PHE A 380 -0.94 0.11 -31.07
C PHE A 380 -1.79 0.88 -32.09
N ASN A 381 -1.76 2.21 -32.07
CA ASN A 381 -2.51 3.09 -32.97
C ASN A 381 -4.02 2.78 -33.01
N LEU A 382 -4.60 2.44 -31.86
CA LEU A 382 -6.03 2.17 -31.75
C LEU A 382 -6.85 3.40 -32.16
N LEU A 383 -6.39 4.63 -31.90
CA LEU A 383 -7.16 5.83 -32.27
C LEU A 383 -7.28 6.06 -33.78
N GLU A 384 -6.51 5.34 -34.60
CA GLU A 384 -6.65 5.35 -36.07
C GLU A 384 -7.60 4.26 -36.57
N ASP A 385 -7.90 3.25 -35.73
CA ASP A 385 -8.91 2.23 -35.99
C ASP A 385 -10.32 2.86 -35.99
N SER A 386 -11.15 2.49 -36.97
CA SER A 386 -12.47 3.09 -37.19
C SER A 386 -13.38 2.99 -35.95
N ILE A 387 -13.17 1.98 -35.11
CA ILE A 387 -13.98 1.67 -33.94
C ILE A 387 -13.61 2.58 -32.75
N PHE A 388 -12.32 2.85 -32.58
CA PHE A 388 -11.80 3.61 -31.44
C PHE A 388 -11.56 5.08 -31.77
N LYS A 389 -11.55 5.47 -33.05
CA LYS A 389 -11.40 6.87 -33.50
C LYS A 389 -12.37 7.85 -32.82
N ARG A 390 -13.55 7.38 -32.41
CA ARG A 390 -14.53 8.17 -31.63
C ARG A 390 -14.00 8.68 -30.28
N PHE A 391 -12.98 8.04 -29.71
CA PHE A 391 -12.33 8.43 -28.46
C PHE A 391 -11.21 9.46 -28.65
N LYS A 392 -10.90 9.84 -29.89
CA LYS A 392 -9.93 10.89 -30.20
C LYS A 392 -10.52 12.26 -29.81
N THR A 393 -10.14 12.79 -28.66
CA THR A 393 -10.67 14.07 -28.18
C THR A 393 -9.82 15.25 -28.64
N LYS A 394 -10.46 16.33 -29.12
CA LYS A 394 -9.78 17.62 -29.38
C LYS A 394 -9.47 18.39 -28.10
N LEU A 395 -10.30 18.18 -27.06
CA LEU A 395 -10.13 18.79 -25.74
C LEU A 395 -9.28 17.85 -24.86
N GLN A 396 -8.08 18.29 -24.47
CA GLN A 396 -7.15 17.55 -23.58
C GLN A 396 -7.57 17.61 -22.10
N ARG A 397 -8.87 17.49 -21.80
CA ARG A 397 -9.37 17.51 -20.41
C ARG A 397 -9.33 16.10 -19.80
N LYS A 398 -8.14 15.66 -19.43
CA LYS A 398 -7.91 14.36 -18.76
C LYS A 398 -7.96 14.52 -17.23
N HIS A 399 -8.69 13.64 -16.56
CA HIS A 399 -8.87 13.67 -15.10
C HIS A 399 -7.84 12.80 -14.37
N GLY A 400 -6.56 12.99 -14.69
CA GLY A 400 -5.44 12.22 -14.13
C GLY A 400 -4.21 12.24 -15.04
N TRP A 401 -3.23 11.41 -14.70
CA TRP A 401 -2.09 11.07 -15.56
C TRP A 401 -1.62 9.65 -15.29
N MET A 402 -0.65 9.19 -16.06
CA MET A 402 -0.13 7.84 -15.96
C MET A 402 1.36 7.86 -16.29
N ASP A 403 2.13 7.03 -15.59
CA ASP A 403 3.51 6.70 -15.94
C ASP A 403 3.64 5.18 -16.11
N ARG A 404 4.88 4.68 -16.16
CA ARG A 404 5.17 3.24 -16.31
C ARG A 404 4.53 2.37 -15.22
N ASP A 405 4.44 2.88 -13.99
CA ASP A 405 4.14 2.10 -12.80
C ASP A 405 2.74 2.35 -12.27
N TYR A 406 2.24 3.58 -12.37
CA TYR A 406 1.00 4.01 -11.73
C TYR A 406 0.10 4.83 -12.65
N VAL A 407 -1.18 4.75 -12.31
CA VAL A 407 -2.25 5.61 -12.77
C VAL A 407 -2.61 6.55 -11.62
N TYR A 408 -2.54 7.85 -11.88
CA TYR A 408 -2.73 8.91 -10.89
C TYR A 408 -4.10 9.53 -11.07
N ILE A 409 -4.99 9.28 -10.12
CA ILE A 409 -6.41 9.62 -10.24
C ILE A 409 -6.82 10.53 -9.08
N PRO A 410 -7.23 11.78 -9.36
CA PRO A 410 -7.73 12.67 -8.33
C PRO A 410 -9.02 12.14 -7.71
N ILE A 411 -9.14 12.33 -6.40
CA ILE A 411 -10.37 12.12 -5.64
C ILE A 411 -11.39 13.16 -6.08
N LYS A 412 -12.56 12.67 -6.51
CA LYS A 412 -13.68 13.50 -6.95
C LYS A 412 -14.61 13.84 -5.78
N GLU A 413 -14.86 12.87 -4.91
CA GLU A 413 -15.84 12.95 -3.84
C GLU A 413 -15.42 12.06 -2.67
N ILE A 414 -15.72 12.50 -1.45
CA ILE A 414 -15.56 11.73 -0.21
C ILE A 414 -16.90 11.79 0.52
N GLU A 415 -17.49 10.63 0.80
CA GLU A 415 -18.71 10.51 1.61
C GLU A 415 -18.36 9.96 2.99
N ILE A 416 -19.00 10.48 4.03
CA ILE A 416 -18.84 9.99 5.41
C ILE A 416 -20.20 9.46 5.87
N PHE A 417 -20.25 8.26 6.44
CA PHE A 417 -21.48 7.63 6.90
C PHE A 417 -21.24 6.80 8.15
N ASP A 418 -22.29 6.59 8.95
CA ASP A 418 -22.22 5.70 10.11
C ASP A 418 -22.33 4.23 9.66
N TYR A 419 -21.45 3.38 10.18
CA TYR A 419 -21.43 1.96 9.89
C TYR A 419 -21.31 1.15 11.18
N LYS A 420 -22.15 0.12 11.28
CA LYS A 420 -22.09 -0.90 12.32
C LYS A 420 -22.13 -2.28 11.67
N GLY A 421 -21.05 -3.03 11.80
CA GLY A 421 -20.92 -4.35 11.21
C GLY A 421 -19.48 -4.83 11.12
N PRO A 422 -19.25 -6.00 10.51
CA PRO A 422 -17.92 -6.57 10.39
C PRO A 422 -17.08 -5.79 9.38
N VAL A 423 -15.79 -5.68 9.64
CA VAL A 423 -14.79 -5.09 8.76
C VAL A 423 -13.59 -6.03 8.65
N TYR A 424 -12.89 -5.98 7.52
CA TYR A 424 -11.88 -6.95 7.14
C TYR A 424 -10.56 -6.28 6.74
N ASN A 425 -9.46 -7.00 6.91
CA ASN A 425 -8.12 -6.61 6.45
C ASN A 425 -7.33 -7.85 6.03
N LEU A 426 -6.29 -7.67 5.23
CA LEU A 426 -5.43 -8.76 4.73
C LEU A 426 -3.98 -8.48 5.09
N GLU A 427 -3.23 -9.53 5.39
CA GLU A 427 -1.77 -9.52 5.39
C GLU A 427 -1.27 -10.12 4.08
N VAL A 428 -0.40 -9.40 3.38
CA VAL A 428 0.15 -9.80 2.08
C VAL A 428 1.66 -9.89 2.20
N GLU A 429 2.24 -10.98 1.67
CA GLU A 429 3.69 -11.21 1.71
C GLU A 429 4.47 -10.07 1.02
N ASP A 430 5.60 -9.68 1.62
CA ASP A 430 6.57 -8.65 1.19
C ASP A 430 6.02 -7.21 1.09
N ASP A 431 4.98 -7.01 0.29
CA ASP A 431 4.53 -5.69 -0.18
C ASP A 431 3.51 -5.03 0.75
N HIS A 432 2.96 -5.77 1.72
CA HIS A 432 2.14 -5.21 2.81
C HIS A 432 1.02 -4.27 2.30
N SER A 433 0.41 -4.63 1.18
CA SER A 433 -0.61 -3.81 0.51
C SER A 433 -1.40 -4.66 -0.46
N TYR A 434 -2.58 -4.17 -0.83
CA TYR A 434 -3.42 -4.81 -1.82
C TYR A 434 -4.25 -3.77 -2.58
N VAL A 435 -4.67 -4.15 -3.77
CA VAL A 435 -5.40 -3.28 -4.70
C VAL A 435 -6.87 -3.68 -4.73
N THR A 436 -7.75 -2.69 -4.62
CA THR A 436 -9.20 -2.85 -4.71
C THR A 436 -9.69 -2.45 -6.09
N SER A 437 -11.01 -2.52 -6.33
CA SER A 437 -11.64 -2.01 -7.54
C SER A 437 -11.37 -0.51 -7.81
N SER A 438 -11.03 0.28 -6.79
CA SER A 438 -10.98 1.74 -6.91
C SER A 438 -9.70 2.38 -6.37
N ALA A 439 -8.92 1.70 -5.51
CA ALA A 439 -7.73 2.29 -4.89
C ALA A 439 -6.71 1.24 -4.44
N THR A 440 -5.50 1.69 -4.15
CA THR A 440 -4.44 0.90 -3.50
C THR A 440 -4.39 1.24 -2.02
N VAL A 441 -4.40 0.23 -1.18
CA VAL A 441 -4.39 0.39 0.28
C VAL A 441 -3.32 -0.46 0.94
N HIS A 442 -2.88 -0.02 2.11
CA HIS A 442 -1.88 -0.73 2.90
C HIS A 442 -2.54 -1.81 3.78
N ASN A 443 -1.79 -2.86 4.13
CA ASN A 443 -2.19 -3.76 5.22
C ASN A 443 -2.07 -3.04 6.58
N CYS A 444 -2.19 -3.78 7.68
CA CYS A 444 -2.09 -3.21 9.02
C CYS A 444 -0.66 -2.66 9.34
N MET A 445 -0.58 -1.47 9.96
CA MET A 445 0.58 -0.78 10.58
C MET A 445 1.44 0.18 9.74
N THR A 446 1.27 1.50 9.99
CA THR A 446 2.34 2.51 9.85
C THR A 446 2.50 3.31 11.16
N PRO A 447 3.69 3.29 11.81
CA PRO A 447 3.94 4.06 13.03
C PRO A 447 4.46 5.46 12.69
N TRP A 448 3.59 6.48 12.67
CA TRP A 448 3.96 7.89 12.43
C TRP A 448 3.29 8.91 13.39
N PHE A 449 2.76 8.46 14.53
CA PHE A 449 2.04 9.28 15.49
C PHE A 449 2.63 9.16 16.90
N GLY A 450 2.81 10.28 17.60
CA GLY A 450 3.19 10.34 19.02
C GLY A 450 2.32 11.36 19.74
N LEU A 451 2.12 11.24 21.06
CA LEU A 451 1.13 12.04 21.82
C LEU A 451 1.18 13.56 21.54
N PHE A 452 2.38 14.15 21.56
CA PHE A 452 2.61 15.56 21.25
C PHE A 452 3.25 15.80 19.87
N GLY A 453 3.29 14.77 19.02
CA GLY A 453 3.91 14.85 17.70
C GLY A 453 3.23 15.91 16.82
N SER A 454 4.00 16.53 15.92
CA SER A 454 3.53 17.60 15.02
C SER A 454 2.48 17.15 13.99
N LYS A 455 2.16 15.85 13.91
CA LYS A 455 1.19 15.25 12.98
C LYS A 455 -0.10 14.75 13.65
N SER A 456 -0.02 14.20 14.85
CA SER A 456 -1.15 13.84 15.71
C SER A 456 -1.69 15.04 16.49
N GLY A 457 -0.80 15.91 16.98
CA GLY A 457 -1.11 17.33 17.20
C GLY A 457 -1.94 17.73 18.41
N PHE A 458 -1.89 17.01 19.55
CA PHE A 458 -2.50 17.51 20.78
C PHE A 458 -1.63 18.58 21.45
N ASP A 459 -2.24 19.62 22.02
CA ASP A 459 -1.55 20.69 22.76
C ASP A 459 -1.55 20.46 24.28
N SER A 460 -2.29 19.46 24.78
CA SER A 460 -2.29 19.05 26.19
C SER A 460 -2.69 17.59 26.39
N LEU A 461 -2.35 17.00 27.54
CA LEU A 461 -2.82 15.66 27.90
C LEU A 461 -4.34 15.61 28.07
N LYS A 462 -4.95 16.71 28.57
CA LYS A 462 -6.41 16.82 28.72
C LYS A 462 -7.13 16.74 27.39
N GLU A 463 -6.59 17.36 26.35
CA GLU A 463 -7.15 17.30 25.01
C GLU A 463 -7.11 15.88 24.46
N CYS A 464 -5.99 15.17 24.66
CA CYS A 464 -5.85 13.80 24.19
C CYS A 464 -6.73 12.81 24.95
N PHE A 465 -6.76 12.89 26.28
CA PHE A 465 -7.36 11.85 27.13
C PHE A 465 -8.70 12.23 27.77
N GLY A 466 -9.13 13.49 27.65
CA GLY A 466 -10.41 13.97 28.19
C GLY A 466 -10.59 13.62 29.67
N GLU A 467 -11.71 12.94 29.97
CA GLU A 467 -12.05 12.48 31.32
C GLU A 467 -11.11 11.39 31.87
N GLN A 468 -10.33 10.73 31.00
CA GLN A 468 -9.38 9.69 31.41
C GLN A 468 -8.02 10.25 31.86
N LEU A 469 -7.82 11.58 31.81
CA LEU A 469 -6.55 12.21 32.18
C LEU A 469 -6.05 11.79 33.57
N ASP A 470 -6.95 11.58 34.53
CA ASP A 470 -6.57 11.20 35.89
C ASP A 470 -6.05 9.76 36.01
N LYS A 471 -6.20 8.96 34.95
CA LYS A 471 -5.61 7.61 34.82
C LYS A 471 -4.23 7.62 34.17
N ILE A 472 -3.76 8.77 33.69
CA ILE A 472 -2.44 8.92 33.08
C ILE A 472 -1.43 9.30 34.16
N HIS A 473 -0.47 8.40 34.40
CA HIS A 473 0.49 8.55 35.50
C HIS A 473 1.93 8.79 35.04
N ALA A 474 2.24 8.46 33.79
CA ALA A 474 3.55 8.67 33.22
C ALA A 474 3.49 8.97 31.73
N ILE A 475 4.54 9.61 31.23
CA ILE A 475 4.78 9.92 29.83
C ILE A 475 6.20 9.47 29.48
N GLU A 476 6.35 8.90 28.29
CA GLU A 476 7.66 8.52 27.75
C GLU A 476 8.35 9.71 27.08
N SER A 477 9.65 9.90 27.34
CA SER A 477 10.49 10.91 26.67
C SER A 477 10.64 10.64 25.18
N GLY A 478 11.12 9.44 24.84
CA GLY A 478 11.47 9.03 23.49
C GLY A 478 12.72 9.74 22.95
N MET A 479 13.38 9.10 21.98
CA MET A 479 14.75 9.40 21.54
C MET A 479 15.05 10.84 21.08
N SER A 480 14.03 11.66 20.78
CA SER A 480 14.21 13.05 20.32
C SER A 480 13.87 14.10 21.40
N ALA A 481 13.51 13.66 22.61
CA ALA A 481 13.31 14.49 23.79
C ALA A 481 14.06 13.91 25.00
N ASP A 482 14.10 14.69 26.08
CA ASP A 482 14.60 14.23 27.38
C ASP A 482 13.68 14.76 28.51
N PRO A 483 13.86 14.29 29.76
CA PRO A 483 13.05 14.76 30.87
C PRO A 483 13.10 16.27 31.07
N SER A 484 14.23 16.94 30.84
CA SER A 484 14.34 18.40 30.99
C SER A 484 13.48 19.18 29.99
N MET A 485 13.25 18.61 28.81
CA MET A 485 12.31 19.14 27.82
C MET A 485 10.87 18.95 28.30
N LEU A 486 10.52 17.75 28.77
CA LEU A 486 9.15 17.40 29.19
C LEU A 486 8.73 18.02 30.53
N TRP A 487 9.66 18.29 31.45
CA TRP A 487 9.39 18.95 32.73
C TRP A 487 8.75 20.33 32.59
N ARG A 488 8.81 20.91 31.39
CA ARG A 488 8.21 22.20 31.07
C ARG A 488 6.72 22.13 30.79
N PHE A 489 6.15 20.94 30.63
CA PHE A 489 4.72 20.73 30.46
C PHE A 489 3.99 20.78 31.80
N GLU A 490 2.76 21.29 31.81
CA GLU A 490 2.00 21.60 33.04
C GLU A 490 1.89 20.39 33.98
N GLU A 491 1.45 19.25 33.45
CA GLU A 491 1.19 18.02 34.21
C GLU A 491 2.46 17.32 34.69
N VAL A 492 3.60 17.55 34.03
CA VAL A 492 4.89 17.05 34.48
C VAL A 492 5.49 17.99 35.52
N ALA A 493 5.37 19.30 35.30
CA ALA A 493 5.87 20.34 36.19
C ALA A 493 5.21 20.30 37.58
N ASN A 494 3.92 20.01 37.64
CA ASN A 494 3.17 19.90 38.89
C ASN A 494 3.24 18.50 39.54
N GLY A 495 3.92 17.55 38.89
CA GLY A 495 4.14 16.19 39.39
C GLY A 495 2.96 15.24 39.24
N LYS A 496 1.91 15.60 38.48
CA LYS A 496 0.79 14.71 38.15
C LYS A 496 1.28 13.51 37.33
N VAL A 497 2.14 13.77 36.35
CA VAL A 497 2.67 12.77 35.41
C VAL A 497 4.19 12.68 35.55
N ARG A 498 4.71 11.46 35.62
CA ARG A 498 6.15 11.19 35.72
C ARG A 498 6.75 10.94 34.35
N VAL A 499 8.03 11.25 34.19
CA VAL A 499 8.76 10.91 32.96
C VAL A 499 9.38 9.53 33.13
N VAL A 500 9.13 8.67 32.15
CA VAL A 500 9.77 7.36 31.98
C VAL A 500 10.45 7.33 30.61
N SER A 501 11.35 6.39 30.41
CA SER A 501 12.10 6.24 29.16
C SER A 501 12.38 4.77 28.89
N PHE A 502 12.04 4.30 27.70
CA PHE A 502 12.25 2.92 27.29
C PHE A 502 12.85 2.88 25.89
N SER A 503 13.79 1.95 25.69
CA SER A 503 14.35 1.71 24.37
C SER A 503 13.40 0.86 23.54
N ASP A 504 13.07 1.35 22.36
CA ASP A 504 12.44 0.57 21.30
C ASP A 504 13.23 -0.71 20.95
N ALA A 505 12.58 -1.88 21.05
CA ALA A 505 13.16 -3.18 20.70
C ALA A 505 13.03 -3.56 19.21
N HIS A 506 12.89 -2.55 18.33
CA HIS A 506 12.75 -2.72 16.88
C HIS A 506 13.99 -3.32 16.19
N SER A 507 15.15 -3.31 16.84
CA SER A 507 16.39 -3.83 16.28
C SER A 507 17.29 -4.33 17.41
N PHE A 508 17.77 -5.57 17.27
CA PHE A 508 18.61 -6.22 18.28
C PHE A 508 20.04 -5.65 18.37
N TRP A 509 20.41 -4.73 17.48
CA TRP A 509 21.74 -4.17 17.42
C TRP A 509 22.09 -3.36 18.69
N PRO A 510 23.30 -3.49 19.28
CA PRO A 510 23.65 -2.81 20.53
C PRO A 510 23.64 -1.28 20.45
N TRP A 511 23.83 -0.70 19.27
CA TRP A 511 23.66 0.75 19.05
C TRP A 511 22.19 1.17 18.83
N ARG A 512 21.25 0.23 19.01
CA ARG A 512 19.81 0.43 18.84
C ARG A 512 19.02 0.07 20.09
N ILE A 513 19.28 -1.08 20.71
CA ILE A 513 18.63 -1.53 21.95
C ILE A 513 19.37 -0.98 23.18
N GLY A 514 18.63 -0.63 24.24
CA GLY A 514 19.21 -0.11 25.48
C GLY A 514 19.72 1.33 25.40
N ARG A 515 19.30 2.09 24.38
CA ARG A 515 19.59 3.53 24.24
C ARG A 515 18.89 4.41 25.26
N GLU A 516 17.77 3.91 25.75
CA GLU A 516 16.83 4.57 26.66
C GLU A 516 16.40 3.55 27.71
N ALA A 517 16.36 3.95 28.97
CA ALA A 517 16.00 3.05 30.05
C ALA A 517 15.48 3.80 31.28
N THR A 518 14.67 3.10 32.07
CA THR A 518 14.19 3.59 33.37
C THR A 518 14.86 2.81 34.49
N ILE A 519 15.36 3.52 35.50
CA ILE A 519 16.06 2.95 36.66
C ILE A 519 15.05 2.81 37.80
N PHE A 520 14.79 1.56 38.17
CA PHE A 520 13.93 1.20 39.29
C PHE A 520 14.75 0.70 40.49
N ASP A 521 14.30 1.06 41.69
CA ASP A 521 14.75 0.55 42.98
C ASP A 521 13.51 -0.01 43.69
N ILE A 522 13.27 -1.30 43.46
CA ILE A 522 12.10 -2.04 43.89
C ILE A 522 12.55 -3.32 44.56
N GLU A 523 11.78 -3.79 45.55
CA GLU A 523 12.14 -4.95 46.37
C GLU A 523 12.29 -6.24 45.55
N GLU A 524 11.39 -6.42 44.57
CA GLU A 524 11.38 -7.55 43.65
C GLU A 524 10.93 -7.09 42.26
N LEU A 525 11.50 -7.70 41.22
CA LEU A 525 11.11 -7.48 39.83
C LEU A 525 9.76 -8.15 39.55
N SER A 526 8.68 -7.38 39.72
CA SER A 526 7.32 -7.79 39.38
C SER A 526 6.56 -6.66 38.66
N TYR A 527 5.57 -7.01 37.85
CA TYR A 527 4.72 -6.03 37.15
C TYR A 527 4.07 -5.05 38.14
N ASP A 528 3.52 -5.56 39.24
CA ASP A 528 2.87 -4.74 40.25
C ASP A 528 3.83 -3.73 40.88
N ASN A 529 5.07 -4.14 41.18
CA ASN A 529 6.07 -3.24 41.74
C ASN A 529 6.52 -2.18 40.73
N ILE A 530 6.69 -2.55 39.46
CA ILE A 530 7.04 -1.60 38.38
C ILE A 530 5.91 -0.58 38.18
N ILE A 531 4.67 -1.05 38.04
CA ILE A 531 3.52 -0.16 37.83
C ILE A 531 3.26 0.70 39.07
N LYS A 532 3.41 0.15 40.27
CA LYS A 532 3.37 0.94 41.52
C LYS A 532 4.44 2.03 41.49
N ALA A 533 5.67 1.72 41.10
CA ALA A 533 6.74 2.71 41.00
C ALA A 533 6.42 3.81 39.97
N ILE A 534 5.87 3.45 38.81
CA ILE A 534 5.45 4.42 37.78
C ILE A 534 4.27 5.29 38.27
N ARG A 535 3.28 4.69 38.93
CA ARG A 535 2.06 5.38 39.41
C ARG A 535 2.26 6.22 40.65
N THR A 536 3.19 5.84 41.53
CA THR A 536 3.42 6.51 42.82
C THR A 536 4.73 7.28 42.86
N GLY A 537 5.71 6.93 42.02
CA GLY A 537 7.08 7.45 42.04
C GLY A 537 7.97 6.76 43.06
N GLN A 538 7.41 5.93 43.96
CA GLN A 538 8.19 5.19 44.95
C GLN A 538 8.98 4.09 44.26
N GLY A 539 10.30 4.20 44.28
CA GLY A 539 11.20 3.28 43.57
C GLY A 539 11.55 3.71 42.15
N LEU A 540 11.03 4.82 41.64
CA LEU A 540 11.51 5.41 40.38
C LEU A 540 12.73 6.30 40.67
N LYS A 541 13.93 5.87 40.28
CA LYS A 541 15.19 6.58 40.61
C LYS A 541 15.68 7.52 39.52
N GLY A 542 15.33 7.24 38.28
CA GLY A 542 15.78 8.05 37.16
C GLY A 542 15.64 7.39 35.81
N THR A 543 16.14 8.06 34.78
CA THR A 543 16.18 7.54 33.42
C THR A 543 17.58 7.66 32.81
N ILE A 544 17.83 6.82 31.81
CA ILE A 544 18.95 6.93 30.89
C ILE A 544 18.34 7.34 29.57
N GLU A 545 18.83 8.43 29.01
CA GLU A 545 18.38 8.97 27.74
C GLU A 545 19.54 8.95 26.75
N THR A 546 19.23 8.75 25.48
CA THR A 546 20.15 9.22 24.45
C THR A 546 20.07 10.75 24.39
N PRO A 547 21.17 11.49 24.17
CA PRO A 547 21.09 12.93 23.96
C PRO A 547 20.06 13.24 22.87
N PRO A 548 19.07 14.11 23.11
CA PRO A 548 17.94 14.29 22.21
C PRO A 548 18.38 14.79 20.83
N GLU A 549 19.52 15.49 20.74
CA GLU A 549 20.16 15.93 19.49
C GLU A 549 20.50 14.76 18.56
N TYR A 550 20.76 13.56 19.10
CA TYR A 550 20.99 12.37 18.28
C TYR A 550 19.71 11.89 17.57
N GLY A 551 18.53 12.25 18.09
CA GLY A 551 17.23 11.88 17.57
C GLY A 551 16.98 12.37 16.14
N ARG A 552 16.27 11.55 15.35
CA ARG A 552 16.00 11.78 13.93
C ARG A 552 15.12 13.01 13.62
N TYR A 553 14.40 13.50 14.63
CA TYR A 553 13.42 14.57 14.49
C TYR A 553 13.58 15.61 15.59
N HIS A 554 14.79 15.79 16.13
CA HIS A 554 15.01 16.73 17.22
C HIS A 554 14.86 18.19 16.75
N TRP A 555 15.63 18.58 15.74
CA TRP A 555 15.57 19.90 15.13
C TRP A 555 14.59 20.00 13.97
N ASP A 556 14.17 21.23 13.69
CA ASP A 556 13.43 21.53 12.48
C ASP A 556 14.35 21.39 11.28
N GLY A 557 13.82 20.91 10.16
CA GLY A 557 14.64 20.88 8.96
C GLY A 557 13.95 20.44 7.68
N HIS A 558 14.74 20.47 6.63
CA HIS A 558 14.37 20.03 5.30
C HIS A 558 15.54 19.25 4.72
N ARG A 559 15.46 17.92 4.82
CA ARG A 559 16.51 16.97 4.45
C ARG A 559 17.01 17.18 3.03
N ASN A 560 16.08 17.35 2.08
CA ASN A 560 16.41 17.51 0.67
C ASN A 560 17.28 18.75 0.40
N CYS A 561 17.19 19.76 1.26
CA CYS A 561 17.97 20.99 1.18
C CYS A 561 19.21 20.98 2.09
N ASN A 562 19.43 19.90 2.85
CA ASN A 562 20.45 19.81 3.90
C ASN A 562 20.45 21.09 4.77
N PHE A 563 19.26 21.45 5.26
CA PHE A 563 19.04 22.63 6.10
C PHE A 563 18.29 22.22 7.35
N SER A 564 18.81 22.64 8.49
CA SER A 564 18.22 22.42 9.80
C SER A 564 18.49 23.62 10.68
N CYS A 565 17.56 23.96 11.56
CA CYS A 565 17.76 25.03 12.51
C CYS A 565 17.02 24.75 13.82
N GLY A 566 17.41 25.51 14.85
CA GLY A 566 16.73 25.48 16.15
C GLY A 566 15.47 26.35 16.15
N PRO A 567 14.66 26.26 17.22
CA PRO A 567 13.30 26.80 17.21
C PRO A 567 13.19 28.31 16.97
N GLU A 568 14.12 29.09 17.52
CA GLU A 568 14.14 30.55 17.38
C GLU A 568 14.38 31.00 15.93
N GLU A 569 15.18 30.25 15.19
CA GLU A 569 15.41 30.52 13.78
C GLU A 569 14.21 30.07 12.93
N THR A 570 13.61 28.92 13.24
CA THR A 570 12.37 28.45 12.60
C THR A 570 11.23 29.47 12.73
N LYS A 571 11.08 30.12 13.90
CA LYS A 571 10.11 31.21 14.11
C LYS A 571 10.39 32.40 13.18
N LYS A 572 11.66 32.85 13.10
CA LYS A 572 12.07 33.95 12.21
C LYS A 572 11.83 33.64 10.74
N LEU A 573 12.02 32.39 10.35
CA LEU A 573 11.81 31.89 8.99
C LEU A 573 10.34 31.58 8.69
N ASN A 574 9.41 31.80 9.62
CA ASN A 574 7.99 31.45 9.49
C ASN A 574 7.78 29.99 9.05
N ARG A 575 8.63 29.06 9.54
CA ARG A 575 8.63 27.62 9.18
C ARG A 575 8.88 27.34 7.69
N ILE A 576 9.51 28.27 6.98
CA ILE A 576 9.85 28.15 5.56
C ILE A 576 11.36 27.90 5.42
N CYS A 577 11.72 26.91 4.61
CA CYS A 577 13.09 26.62 4.24
C CYS A 577 13.68 27.79 3.42
N PRO A 578 14.78 28.42 3.86
CA PRO A 578 15.36 29.57 3.17
C PRO A 578 16.02 29.19 1.83
N LYS A 579 16.28 27.89 1.60
CA LYS A 579 16.92 27.41 0.37
C LYS A 579 15.95 27.18 -0.79
N CYS A 580 14.72 26.73 -0.51
CA CYS A 580 13.79 26.30 -1.56
C CYS A 580 12.35 26.84 -1.40
N GLY A 581 12.06 27.60 -0.34
CA GLY A 581 10.71 28.12 -0.07
C GLY A 581 9.67 27.08 0.39
N GLY A 582 10.06 25.81 0.54
CA GLY A 582 9.19 24.74 1.08
C GLY A 582 9.02 24.83 2.59
N LYS A 583 8.02 24.15 3.16
CA LYS A 583 7.83 24.09 4.62
C LYS A 583 8.89 23.22 5.29
N LEU A 584 9.38 23.64 6.46
CA LEU A 584 10.23 22.82 7.31
C LEU A 584 9.41 21.71 7.98
N ILE A 585 10.00 20.52 8.12
CA ILE A 585 9.48 19.49 9.02
C ILE A 585 9.81 19.93 10.44
N ILE A 586 8.77 20.09 11.25
CA ILE A 586 8.89 20.62 12.61
C ILE A 586 9.42 19.54 13.54
N GLY A 587 10.52 19.88 14.22
CA GLY A 587 11.21 19.02 15.16
C GLY A 587 10.58 19.03 16.55
N VAL A 588 11.01 18.08 17.37
CA VAL A 588 10.54 17.91 18.76
C VAL A 588 10.93 19.09 19.62
N GLU A 589 12.12 19.69 19.44
CA GLU A 589 12.54 20.86 20.23
C GLU A 589 11.58 22.04 20.00
N TYR A 590 11.22 22.32 18.75
CA TYR A 590 10.28 23.40 18.42
C TYR A 590 8.91 23.15 19.04
N ARG A 591 8.41 21.92 18.93
CA ARG A 591 7.11 21.55 19.48
C ARG A 591 7.08 21.67 20.99
N VAL A 592 8.15 21.29 21.68
CA VAL A 592 8.28 21.51 23.13
C VAL A 592 8.28 23.00 23.46
N GLU A 593 8.97 23.85 22.71
CA GLU A 593 8.94 25.30 22.90
C GLU A 593 7.53 25.90 22.73
N GLU A 594 6.72 25.37 21.81
CA GLU A 594 5.32 25.80 21.63
C GLU A 594 4.43 25.43 22.83
N LEU A 595 4.61 24.23 23.38
CA LEU A 595 3.74 23.68 24.41
C LEU A 595 4.17 24.03 25.84
N ALA A 596 5.44 24.38 26.02
CA ALA A 596 6.04 24.64 27.33
C ALA A 596 5.27 25.71 28.11
N LYS A 597 4.91 25.36 29.36
CA LYS A 597 4.34 26.27 30.36
C LYS A 597 5.38 26.79 31.34
N LYS A 598 6.59 26.24 31.30
CA LYS A 598 7.76 26.67 32.09
C LYS A 598 8.95 26.99 31.17
N ASN A 599 9.83 27.87 31.66
CA ASN A 599 11.05 28.28 30.94
C ASN A 599 12.06 27.13 30.80
N LYS A 600 12.93 27.22 29.78
CA LYS A 600 14.06 26.30 29.60
C LYS A 600 14.94 26.29 30.85
N GLY A 601 15.33 25.10 31.31
CA GLY A 601 16.08 24.90 32.56
C GLY A 601 15.21 24.71 33.82
N PHE A 602 13.88 24.75 33.71
CA PHE A 602 13.00 24.42 34.83
C PHE A 602 13.20 22.98 35.31
N THR A 603 13.28 22.80 36.63
CA THR A 603 13.44 21.49 37.27
C THR A 603 12.35 21.33 38.34
N PRO A 604 11.47 20.31 38.26
CA PRO A 604 10.47 20.02 39.28
C PRO A 604 11.12 19.67 40.63
N LYS A 605 10.50 20.07 41.75
CA LYS A 605 11.03 19.85 43.11
C LYS A 605 11.31 18.37 43.44
N ASN A 606 10.49 17.46 42.90
CA ASN A 606 10.59 16.01 43.12
C ASN A 606 11.03 15.28 41.84
N SER A 607 11.78 15.95 40.96
CA SER A 607 12.25 15.33 39.73
C SER A 607 13.28 14.23 40.01
N VAL A 608 13.16 13.14 39.27
CA VAL A 608 14.15 12.06 39.27
C VAL A 608 15.33 12.46 38.37
N GLN A 609 16.53 11.99 38.69
CA GLN A 609 17.71 12.31 37.90
C GLN A 609 17.65 11.60 36.54
N PHE A 610 18.25 12.18 35.50
CA PHE A 610 18.45 11.51 34.24
C PHE A 610 19.88 11.67 33.75
N ARG A 611 20.36 10.72 32.95
CA ARG A 611 21.71 10.73 32.38
C ARG A 611 21.62 10.63 30.86
N LYS A 612 22.35 11.51 30.17
CA LYS A 612 22.47 11.47 28.71
C LYS A 612 23.68 10.63 28.33
N LEU A 613 23.49 9.55 27.57
CA LEU A 613 24.56 8.66 27.14
C LEU A 613 24.39 8.29 25.67
N LEU A 614 25.48 8.40 24.91
CA LEU A 614 25.60 7.69 23.64
C LEU A 614 25.93 6.21 23.88
N PRO A 615 25.43 5.29 23.03
CA PRO A 615 25.83 3.89 23.06
C PRO A 615 27.34 3.71 22.90
N LEU A 616 27.90 2.66 23.49
CA LEU A 616 29.32 2.35 23.45
C LEU A 616 29.84 2.21 22.02
N HIS A 617 29.03 1.65 21.11
CA HIS A 617 29.38 1.56 19.69
C HIS A 617 29.60 2.92 19.03
N GLU A 618 28.87 3.97 19.41
CA GLU A 618 29.11 5.33 18.92
C GLU A 618 30.47 5.86 19.39
N LEU A 619 30.85 5.54 20.63
CA LEU A 619 32.18 5.89 21.16
C LEU A 619 33.30 5.14 20.43
N LEU A 620 33.05 3.88 20.05
CA LEU A 620 34.00 3.10 19.25
C LEU A 620 34.17 3.72 17.85
N VAL A 621 33.09 4.16 17.21
CA VAL A 621 33.17 4.90 15.93
C VAL A 621 34.01 6.16 16.06
N LEU A 622 33.83 6.95 17.12
CA LEU A 622 34.66 8.13 17.38
C LEU A 622 36.13 7.77 17.66
N HIS A 623 36.36 6.61 18.27
CA HIS A 623 37.71 6.11 18.57
C HIS A 623 38.45 5.69 17.30
N THR A 624 37.82 4.85 16.47
CA THR A 624 38.45 4.17 15.31
C THR A 624 38.30 4.93 14.00
N GLY A 625 37.26 5.75 13.85
CA GLY A 625 36.89 6.38 12.57
C GLY A 625 36.27 5.42 11.55
N SER A 626 36.01 4.16 11.93
CA SER A 626 35.37 3.16 11.05
C SER A 626 33.85 3.12 11.24
N GLY A 627 33.15 2.49 10.29
CA GLY A 627 31.70 2.36 10.34
C GLY A 627 31.18 1.61 11.58
N ILE A 628 29.96 1.96 12.02
CA ILE A 628 29.35 1.45 13.26
C ILE A 628 29.25 -0.08 13.33
N ALA A 629 29.03 -0.74 12.18
CA ALA A 629 28.94 -2.19 12.07
C ALA A 629 30.25 -2.87 11.62
N SER A 630 31.38 -2.16 11.65
CA SER A 630 32.66 -2.74 11.23
C SER A 630 33.10 -3.89 12.15
N LYS A 631 33.74 -4.91 11.57
CA LYS A 631 34.23 -6.09 12.30
C LYS A 631 35.14 -5.69 13.48
N GLY A 632 36.01 -4.71 13.28
CA GLY A 632 36.90 -4.22 14.34
C GLY A 632 36.15 -3.57 15.50
N ASN A 633 35.12 -2.76 15.23
CA ASN A 633 34.30 -2.18 16.31
C ASN A 633 33.54 -3.26 17.06
N TRP A 634 33.05 -4.30 16.38
CA TRP A 634 32.40 -5.44 17.00
C TRP A 634 33.32 -6.24 17.91
N GLU A 635 34.54 -6.54 17.46
CA GLU A 635 35.55 -7.24 18.28
C GLU A 635 35.90 -6.43 19.53
N MET A 636 36.08 -5.11 19.39
CA MET A 636 36.33 -4.22 20.52
C MET A 636 35.14 -4.17 21.48
N TYR A 637 33.91 -4.05 20.98
CA TYR A 637 32.70 -4.06 21.79
C TYR A 637 32.60 -5.34 22.60
N ASN A 638 32.66 -6.50 21.94
CA ASN A 638 32.54 -7.80 22.59
C ASN A 638 33.65 -8.02 23.63
N SER A 639 34.89 -7.60 23.35
CA SER A 639 35.99 -7.68 24.31
C SER A 639 35.73 -6.83 25.56
N LEU A 640 35.14 -5.64 25.41
CA LEU A 640 34.78 -4.79 26.56
C LEU A 640 33.64 -5.40 27.36
N ILE A 641 32.61 -5.95 26.70
CA ILE A 641 31.51 -6.65 27.36
C ILE A 641 32.04 -7.86 28.14
N GLU A 642 32.93 -8.66 27.57
CA GLU A 642 33.55 -9.81 28.25
C GLU A 642 34.35 -9.37 29.50
N LYS A 643 35.08 -8.25 29.42
CA LYS A 643 35.88 -7.72 30.53
C LYS A 643 35.06 -7.09 31.66
N PHE A 644 33.91 -6.49 31.35
CA PHE A 644 33.16 -5.62 32.28
C PHE A 644 31.68 -6.00 32.44
N GLY A 645 31.24 -7.10 31.84
CA GLY A 645 29.91 -7.70 31.97
C GLY A 645 28.85 -7.11 31.02
N ASN A 646 28.57 -5.81 31.10
CA ASN A 646 27.57 -5.17 30.23
C ASN A 646 27.88 -3.70 29.93
N GLU A 647 27.21 -3.19 28.90
CA GLU A 647 27.40 -1.83 28.39
C GLU A 647 27.09 -0.76 29.44
N PHE A 648 25.98 -0.86 30.16
CA PHE A 648 25.64 0.14 31.18
C PHE A 648 26.65 0.16 32.33
N ASN A 649 27.22 -0.99 32.71
CA ASN A 649 28.28 -1.03 33.70
C ASN A 649 29.49 -0.21 33.22
N ILE A 650 29.92 -0.43 31.97
CA ILE A 650 31.01 0.32 31.33
C ILE A 650 30.67 1.80 31.22
N LEU A 651 29.44 2.16 30.84
CA LEU A 651 29.08 3.55 30.61
C LEU A 651 28.78 4.31 31.91
N LEU A 652 28.39 3.66 33.01
CA LEU A 652 27.92 4.34 34.22
C LEU A 652 28.81 4.14 35.46
N ARG A 653 29.46 2.98 35.62
CA ARG A 653 29.96 2.52 36.93
C ARG A 653 31.46 2.28 36.98
N VAL A 654 32.05 1.67 35.95
CA VAL A 654 33.48 1.30 35.95
C VAL A 654 34.36 2.55 36.10
N ASN A 655 35.28 2.61 37.05
CA ASN A 655 36.14 3.78 37.24
C ASN A 655 37.26 3.84 36.17
N LYS A 656 38.05 4.92 36.16
CA LYS A 656 39.10 5.12 35.15
C LYS A 656 40.25 4.13 35.34
N GLU A 657 40.60 3.85 36.58
CA GLU A 657 41.69 2.98 37.00
C GLU A 657 41.46 1.54 36.54
N ASP A 658 40.24 1.04 36.68
CA ASP A 658 39.81 -0.30 36.26
C ASP A 658 39.87 -0.45 34.74
N LEU A 659 39.46 0.57 33.99
CA LEU A 659 39.58 0.59 32.52
C LEU A 659 41.05 0.51 32.07
N ILE A 660 41.95 1.22 32.76
CA ILE A 660 43.39 1.16 32.50
C ILE A 660 43.95 -0.23 32.84
N SER A 661 43.56 -0.80 33.97
CA SER A 661 44.04 -2.11 34.44
C SER A 661 43.71 -3.27 33.48
N LYS A 662 42.65 -3.11 32.68
CA LYS A 662 42.21 -4.08 31.66
C LYS A 662 42.67 -3.71 30.24
N GLU A 663 43.67 -2.84 30.14
CA GLU A 663 44.34 -2.43 28.90
C GLU A 663 43.42 -1.74 27.87
N VAL A 664 42.39 -1.04 28.34
CA VAL A 664 41.55 -0.22 27.45
C VAL A 664 42.37 0.99 26.96
N LYS A 665 42.30 1.30 25.66
CA LYS A 665 43.06 2.40 25.06
C LYS A 665 42.66 3.74 25.68
N LEU A 666 43.64 4.56 26.06
CA LEU A 666 43.43 5.87 26.72
C LEU A 666 42.44 6.79 25.98
N LYS A 667 42.49 6.83 24.63
CA LYS A 667 41.55 7.61 23.82
C LYS A 667 40.09 7.16 24.02
N LEU A 668 39.83 5.85 24.14
CA LEU A 668 38.49 5.33 24.39
C LEU A 668 38.05 5.58 25.83
N ILE A 669 38.97 5.50 26.80
CA ILE A 669 38.69 5.86 28.20
C ILE A 669 38.24 7.33 28.29
N ASP A 670 38.97 8.25 27.66
CA ASP A 670 38.61 9.67 27.60
C ASP A 670 37.20 9.87 27.00
N LEU A 671 36.88 9.18 25.90
CA LEU A 671 35.55 9.20 25.29
C LEU A 671 34.44 8.70 26.24
N ILE A 672 34.68 7.61 26.98
CA ILE A 672 33.72 7.09 27.96
C ILE A 672 33.47 8.10 29.08
N ILE A 673 34.53 8.74 29.60
CA ILE A 673 34.40 9.77 30.64
C ILE A 673 33.66 11.00 30.12
N ARG A 674 33.99 11.49 28.92
CA ARG A 674 33.27 12.62 28.30
C ARG A 674 31.80 12.28 28.05
N ASN A 675 31.48 11.04 27.69
CA ASN A 675 30.09 10.59 27.51
C ASN A 675 29.32 10.66 28.83
N ARG A 676 29.90 10.19 29.93
CA ARG A 676 29.31 10.27 31.29
C ARG A 676 29.02 11.69 31.73
N GLU A 677 29.92 12.61 31.39
CA GLU A 677 29.81 14.02 31.72
C GLU A 677 28.90 14.80 30.76
N GLY A 678 28.37 14.16 29.72
CA GLY A 678 27.54 14.81 28.70
C GLY A 678 28.31 15.84 27.85
N LYS A 679 29.64 15.70 27.73
CA LYS A 679 30.52 16.65 27.03
C LYS A 679 30.76 16.33 25.55
N ILE A 680 30.18 15.24 25.03
CA ILE A 680 30.28 14.91 23.61
C ILE A 680 29.29 15.79 22.83
N LYS A 681 29.81 16.63 21.93
CA LYS A 681 28.99 17.46 21.05
C LYS A 681 28.33 16.61 19.98
N ILE A 682 27.06 16.89 19.70
CA ILE A 682 26.28 16.20 18.69
C ILE A 682 25.72 17.24 17.73
N LYS A 683 25.96 17.05 16.44
CA LYS A 683 25.25 17.79 15.41
C LYS A 683 23.82 17.25 15.37
N PRO A 684 22.79 18.08 15.62
CA PRO A 684 21.44 17.58 15.77
C PRO A 684 20.86 16.93 14.51
N GLY A 685 20.09 15.86 14.71
CA GLY A 685 19.29 15.21 13.68
C GLY A 685 18.00 15.97 13.38
N TYR A 686 17.50 15.80 12.16
CA TYR A 686 16.32 16.50 11.66
C TYR A 686 15.73 15.77 10.45
N ASP A 687 14.42 15.98 10.21
CA ASP A 687 13.69 15.46 9.06
C ASP A 687 14.03 13.98 8.73
N GLY A 688 14.12 13.13 9.77
CA GLY A 688 14.37 11.69 9.71
C GLY A 688 15.84 11.26 9.54
N GLU A 689 16.80 12.19 9.61
CA GLU A 689 18.24 11.90 9.67
C GLU A 689 18.72 11.92 11.12
N TYR A 690 19.53 10.93 11.51
CA TYR A 690 20.12 10.87 12.86
C TYR A 690 21.14 11.99 13.06
N GLY A 691 21.24 12.46 14.31
CA GLY A 691 22.33 13.33 14.71
C GLY A 691 23.67 12.62 14.68
N VAL A 692 24.74 13.39 14.58
CA VAL A 692 26.11 12.87 14.43
C VAL A 692 26.97 13.36 15.59
N ALA A 693 27.54 12.43 16.36
CA ALA A 693 28.49 12.76 17.40
C ALA A 693 29.80 13.29 16.79
N MET A 694 30.36 14.35 17.38
CA MET A 694 31.53 15.06 16.85
C MET A 694 32.66 15.12 17.89
N LEU A 695 33.89 14.99 17.40
CA LEU A 695 35.09 15.37 18.15
C LEU A 695 35.42 16.84 17.85
N GLU A 696 35.83 17.60 18.87
CA GLU A 696 36.13 19.04 18.75
C GLU A 696 37.32 19.35 17.81
N GLU A 697 38.06 18.35 17.34
CA GLU A 697 39.17 18.48 16.41
C GLU A 697 39.00 17.58 15.18
N GLN A 698 38.15 17.98 14.24
CA GLN A 698 38.40 17.67 12.82
C GLN A 698 38.83 18.95 12.12
N LYS A 699 40.15 19.20 12.08
CA LYS A 699 40.73 20.10 11.09
C LYS A 699 40.31 19.57 9.72
N LYS A 700 39.54 20.37 8.98
CA LYS A 700 39.28 20.16 7.56
C LYS A 700 40.62 19.86 6.86
N LEU A 701 40.77 18.66 6.33
CA LEU A 701 41.76 18.35 5.33
C LEU A 701 41.01 18.36 3.99
N PHE A 702 41.11 19.52 3.33
CA PHE A 702 40.63 19.89 1.99
C PHE A 702 39.12 20.11 1.83
#